data_AF-A0A0G1TAJ9-F1
#
_entry.id   AF-A0A0G1TAJ9-F1
#
_cell.length_a   1.000
_cell.length_b   1.000
_cell.length_c   1.000
_cell.angle_alpha   90.00
_cell.angle_beta   90.00
_cell.angle_gamma   90.00
#
_symmetry.space_group_name_H-M   'P 1'
#
loop_
_entity.id
_entity.type
_entity.pdbx_description
1 polymer ?
#
loop_
_entity_poly.entity_id
_entity_poly.type
_entity_poly.pdbx_seq_one_letter_code
_entity_poly.pdbx_strand_id
1 'polypeptide(L)'
;MTTSLFASSGYRKTLRKLSAGLLMLSMNLTGGLGALLFTTNVAEATIAPTDSAQFNIHGSYTWTAPAGVTSVSVEAWGAGGRGGSIASGSGEETRGGGGGGAYAKKSSFTVVPGTEYTMSVGAGSQTPSAGGDSYFIDIATLLAKGGKSATNNFGASGGAASESLGDTKFSGGKGAMGGALPDDNYGGGGGSSAGTASDGNPGSGATGGTVSGGFPGGNGAAESSNVGSSAVGNGGGGGGAYRSSDNSSGYGGGFGSDGRIVIRWTVPAPVYGCMDESANNYNSAATVEDDSCIYDPAPVYGCTDESANNYNVEATIADDSCTYDFPSCVDEISTESVVSDTTNVVEGTEGEFAVATFVHSAWTSLIGSTWIWDAYHVANPNQTEVKDFTKDFELTGTVTDATLEVAADNSFTVWVNGSKVAEDSTESNYASVKTYTIDPSLLVSGANTLRMEVTNFVADTMNPEANPAGAIYKLSMTKNTCEPIVPTPSCDSGTTWDGEECVTDELPPEEEGGSSTYDYWGCTNPDATNYNSLANKDDGQCELPGGTSEGGETPAGEVLGASTVEPEELPLPEGCLAYLTTFMKKGASNDADDVARLQTFLNENMNANLPVTGFFGSMTKTWVKSFQVLHYAETIQPWIDAGHDMSGTKDGSGVVYKTTRRAMNLMKCSSLDIPMPNLVGDTGL
;
A
#
# COMPACT_ATOMS: atom_id res chain seq x y z
N MET A 1 14.04 -11.44 63.73
CA MET A 1 13.49 -10.11 64.03
C MET A 1 12.79 -9.61 62.79
N THR A 2 11.57 -9.12 62.99
CA THR A 2 10.59 -8.64 62.01
C THR A 2 11.06 -7.43 61.19
N THR A 3 10.69 -7.38 59.90
CA THR A 3 9.87 -6.30 59.31
C THR A 3 9.43 -6.64 57.89
N SER A 4 8.11 -6.55 57.66
CA SER A 4 7.41 -6.62 56.38
C SER A 4 7.52 -5.29 55.62
N LEU A 5 7.35 -5.29 54.29
CA LEU A 5 6.52 -4.29 53.59
C LEU A 5 6.18 -4.68 52.14
N PHE A 6 5.01 -4.18 51.74
CA PHE A 6 4.14 -4.55 50.61
C PHE A 6 4.59 -4.04 49.23
N ALA A 7 3.94 -4.62 48.21
CA ALA A 7 4.05 -4.44 46.77
C ALA A 7 3.69 -3.04 46.23
N SER A 8 4.18 -2.76 45.01
CA SER A 8 3.48 -1.93 44.01
C SER A 8 4.05 -2.19 42.61
N SER A 9 3.16 -2.14 41.62
CA SER A 9 3.32 -2.56 40.23
C SER A 9 4.15 -1.58 39.39
N GLY A 10 4.81 -2.08 38.35
CA GLY A 10 5.38 -1.25 37.30
C GLY A 10 5.86 -2.08 36.11
N TYR A 11 5.01 -2.21 35.09
CA TYR A 11 5.41 -2.63 33.74
C TYR A 11 6.49 -1.65 33.24
N ARG A 12 7.72 -2.13 33.02
CA ARG A 12 8.70 -1.47 32.16
C ARG A 12 8.98 -2.37 30.98
N LYS A 13 8.54 -1.96 29.78
CA LYS A 13 9.12 -2.43 28.51
C LYS A 13 10.59 -2.01 28.54
N THR A 14 11.50 -2.98 28.51
CA THR A 14 12.93 -2.74 28.28
C THR A 14 13.30 -3.44 26.98
N LEU A 15 13.40 -2.68 25.89
CA LEU A 15 14.16 -3.06 24.71
C LEU A 15 15.63 -3.19 25.16
N ARG A 16 16.15 -4.42 25.23
CA ARG A 16 17.58 -4.66 25.47
C ARG A 16 18.29 -4.67 24.12
N LYS A 17 19.09 -3.63 23.85
CA LYS A 17 20.31 -3.76 23.04
C LYS A 17 21.18 -4.83 23.70
N LEU A 18 21.41 -5.94 23.01
CA LEU A 18 22.43 -6.93 23.40
C LEU A 18 23.78 -6.42 22.88
N SER A 19 24.59 -5.86 23.76
CA SER A 19 26.03 -5.73 23.51
C SER A 19 26.70 -7.07 23.79
N ALA A 20 27.59 -7.49 22.89
CA ALA A 20 28.38 -8.71 22.96
C ALA A 20 28.94 -8.97 24.38
N GLY A 21 28.47 -10.06 25.01
CA GLY A 21 28.93 -10.55 26.30
C GLY A 21 29.48 -11.96 26.16
N LEU A 22 30.79 -12.10 26.33
CA LEU A 22 31.55 -13.35 26.36
C LEU A 22 30.95 -14.34 27.37
N LEU A 23 30.33 -15.43 26.89
CA LEU A 23 29.84 -16.51 27.74
C LEU A 23 30.98 -17.48 28.03
N MET A 24 31.68 -17.31 29.17
CA MET A 24 32.59 -18.34 29.67
C MET A 24 31.76 -19.49 30.27
N LEU A 25 31.73 -20.63 29.60
CA LEU A 25 31.26 -21.88 30.17
C LEU A 25 32.42 -22.56 30.91
N SER A 26 32.43 -22.51 32.24
CA SER A 26 33.39 -23.26 33.05
C SER A 26 32.95 -24.72 33.19
N MET A 27 33.60 -25.62 32.45
CA MET A 27 33.55 -27.06 32.75
C MET A 27 34.74 -27.40 33.64
N ASN A 28 34.48 -27.88 34.85
CA ASN A 28 35.50 -28.43 35.74
C ASN A 28 36.00 -29.76 35.16
N LEU A 29 37.17 -29.75 34.51
CA LEU A 29 37.97 -30.94 34.29
C LEU A 29 39.23 -30.84 35.14
N THR A 30 39.33 -31.72 36.14
CA THR A 30 40.54 -31.95 36.91
C THR A 30 41.64 -32.49 35.99
N GLY A 31 42.63 -31.64 35.70
CA GLY A 31 43.98 -32.05 35.32
C GLY A 31 44.43 -31.62 33.93
N GLY A 32 45.50 -30.82 33.90
CA GLY A 32 46.42 -30.70 32.76
C GLY A 32 46.23 -29.45 31.90
N LEU A 33 47.25 -28.59 31.90
CA LEU A 33 47.42 -27.47 30.98
C LEU A 33 47.35 -27.94 29.52
N GLY A 34 46.51 -27.27 28.72
CA GLY A 34 46.50 -27.36 27.27
C GLY A 34 45.37 -26.52 26.69
N ALA A 35 45.60 -25.22 26.48
CA ALA A 35 44.65 -24.38 25.76
C ALA A 35 44.73 -24.70 24.25
N LEU A 36 43.78 -25.51 23.76
CA LEU A 36 43.54 -25.68 22.33
C LEU A 36 42.46 -24.66 21.93
N LEU A 37 42.85 -23.63 21.17
CA LEU A 37 41.92 -22.67 20.57
C LEU A 37 41.18 -23.36 19.42
N PHE A 38 39.91 -23.72 19.64
CA PHE A 38 38.96 -23.95 18.56
C PHE A 38 38.15 -22.66 18.36
N THR A 39 38.35 -21.99 17.24
CA THR A 39 37.42 -20.96 16.77
C THR A 39 36.19 -21.67 16.21
N THR A 40 35.12 -21.78 16.98
CA THR A 40 33.80 -22.13 16.43
C THR A 40 33.20 -20.87 15.82
N ASN A 41 33.16 -20.80 14.49
CA ASN A 41 32.27 -19.87 13.80
C ASN A 41 30.84 -20.28 14.14
N VAL A 42 30.24 -19.63 15.12
CA VAL A 42 28.79 -19.64 15.26
C VAL A 42 28.30 -18.65 14.22
N ALA A 43 27.96 -19.13 13.02
CA ALA A 43 27.09 -18.38 12.14
C ALA A 43 25.79 -18.16 12.92
N GLU A 44 25.52 -16.93 13.34
CA GLU A 44 24.19 -16.57 13.82
C GLU A 44 23.23 -16.86 12.66
N ALA A 45 22.36 -17.86 12.84
CA ALA A 45 21.29 -18.12 11.90
C ALA A 45 20.31 -16.94 11.98
N THR A 46 20.52 -15.93 11.16
CA THR A 46 19.54 -14.88 10.90
C THR A 46 18.29 -15.57 10.35
N ILE A 47 17.18 -15.49 11.09
CA ILE A 47 15.88 -15.98 10.63
C ILE A 47 15.50 -15.11 9.43
N ALA A 48 15.54 -15.68 8.23
CA ALA A 48 15.15 -14.95 7.03
C ALA A 48 13.71 -14.42 7.19
N PRO A 49 13.44 -13.15 6.83
CA PRO A 49 12.15 -12.53 7.04
C PRO A 49 11.05 -13.33 6.34
N THR A 50 9.90 -13.48 6.98
CA THR A 50 8.74 -14.18 6.43
C THR A 50 7.62 -13.18 6.12
N ASP A 51 6.99 -13.33 4.96
CA ASP A 51 5.82 -12.53 4.57
C ASP A 51 4.60 -13.43 4.29
N SER A 52 3.41 -12.83 4.16
CA SER A 52 2.17 -13.57 3.94
C SER A 52 1.07 -12.80 3.21
N ALA A 53 0.27 -13.53 2.44
CA ALA A 53 -1.00 -13.09 1.85
C ALA A 53 -2.18 -13.80 2.52
N GLN A 54 -3.30 -13.11 2.70
CA GLN A 54 -4.50 -13.65 3.37
C GLN A 54 -5.76 -13.29 2.59
N PHE A 55 -6.63 -14.28 2.42
CA PHE A 55 -7.90 -14.17 1.71
C PHE A 55 -8.99 -14.67 2.65
N ASN A 56 -9.85 -13.76 3.12
CA ASN A 56 -10.82 -14.03 4.19
C ASN A 56 -12.28 -13.89 3.73
N ILE A 57 -12.51 -13.59 2.46
CA ILE A 57 -13.84 -13.44 1.85
C ILE A 57 -13.92 -14.51 0.76
N HIS A 58 -15.10 -15.08 0.57
CA HIS A 58 -15.30 -16.07 -0.48
C HIS A 58 -15.13 -15.46 -1.87
N GLY A 59 -14.59 -16.25 -2.80
CA GLY A 59 -14.30 -15.77 -4.14
C GLY A 59 -13.21 -16.58 -4.82
N SER A 60 -12.93 -16.23 -6.07
CA SER A 60 -11.77 -16.71 -6.81
C SER A 60 -10.70 -15.63 -6.78
N TYR A 61 -9.47 -16.02 -6.47
CA TYR A 61 -8.34 -15.10 -6.37
C TYR A 61 -7.14 -15.62 -7.16
N THR A 62 -6.28 -14.69 -7.55
CA THR A 62 -4.96 -14.98 -8.11
C THR A 62 -3.89 -14.47 -7.14
N TRP A 63 -2.77 -15.18 -7.09
CA TRP A 63 -1.57 -14.77 -6.35
C TRP A 63 -0.33 -15.06 -7.18
N THR A 64 0.48 -14.05 -7.40
CA THR A 64 1.75 -14.17 -8.12
C THR A 64 2.88 -14.44 -7.14
N ALA A 65 3.65 -15.50 -7.39
CA ALA A 65 4.80 -15.82 -6.57
C ALA A 65 5.85 -14.70 -6.65
N PRO A 66 6.29 -14.10 -5.52
CA PRO A 66 7.29 -13.03 -5.55
C PRO A 66 8.64 -13.49 -6.12
N ALA A 67 9.44 -12.54 -6.57
CA ALA A 67 10.79 -12.80 -7.07
C ALA A 67 11.62 -13.59 -6.03
N GLY A 68 12.36 -14.60 -6.52
CA GLY A 68 13.19 -15.49 -5.69
C GLY A 68 12.43 -16.43 -4.75
N VAL A 69 11.10 -16.38 -4.68
CA VAL A 69 10.29 -17.31 -3.87
C VAL A 69 10.00 -18.58 -4.67
N THR A 70 10.62 -19.69 -4.25
CA THR A 70 10.45 -21.00 -4.91
C THR A 70 9.62 -21.99 -4.08
N SER A 71 9.30 -21.64 -2.84
CA SER A 71 8.47 -22.45 -1.96
C SER A 71 7.60 -21.61 -1.04
N VAL A 72 6.34 -22.01 -0.88
CA VAL A 72 5.39 -21.41 0.06
C VAL A 72 4.72 -22.45 0.95
N SER A 73 4.29 -22.04 2.14
CA SER A 73 3.35 -22.82 2.96
C SER A 73 1.95 -22.22 2.82
N VAL A 74 0.93 -23.06 2.66
CA VAL A 74 -0.46 -22.59 2.50
C VAL A 74 -1.37 -23.29 3.50
N GLU A 75 -2.21 -22.50 4.14
CA GLU A 75 -3.25 -22.91 5.09
C GLU A 75 -4.62 -22.53 4.53
N ALA A 76 -5.59 -23.43 4.63
CA ALA A 76 -6.94 -23.23 4.15
C ALA A 76 -7.97 -23.65 5.21
N TRP A 77 -9.05 -22.88 5.32
CA TRP A 77 -10.25 -23.20 6.08
C TRP A 77 -11.45 -23.25 5.15
N GLY A 78 -12.24 -24.32 5.24
CA GLY A 78 -13.54 -24.40 4.57
C GLY A 78 -14.53 -23.44 5.22
N ALA A 79 -15.59 -23.11 4.49
CA ALA A 79 -16.63 -22.23 5.00
C ALA A 79 -17.58 -22.96 5.98
N GLY A 80 -18.31 -22.19 6.78
CA GLY A 80 -19.29 -22.73 7.72
C GLY A 80 -20.63 -23.04 7.04
N GLY A 81 -21.32 -24.04 7.60
CA GLY A 81 -22.71 -24.32 7.28
C GLY A 81 -23.68 -23.44 8.07
N ARG A 82 -24.88 -23.28 7.54
CA ARG A 82 -25.98 -22.51 8.12
C ARG A 82 -26.65 -23.24 9.27
N GLY A 83 -27.15 -22.50 10.25
CA GLY A 83 -28.09 -23.03 11.24
C GLY A 83 -29.47 -23.34 10.64
N GLY A 84 -30.23 -24.22 11.29
CA GLY A 84 -31.54 -24.62 10.78
C GLY A 84 -32.59 -23.53 10.93
N SER A 85 -33.57 -23.52 10.02
CA SER A 85 -34.68 -22.55 10.00
C SER A 85 -36.04 -23.15 10.21
N ILE A 86 -36.93 -22.29 10.69
CA ILE A 86 -38.32 -22.59 10.98
C ILE A 86 -39.15 -21.84 9.95
N ALA A 87 -39.97 -22.55 9.19
CA ALA A 87 -40.98 -21.95 8.33
C ALA A 87 -42.16 -21.44 9.17
N SER A 88 -42.96 -20.51 8.65
CA SER A 88 -44.19 -20.10 9.33
C SER A 88 -45.12 -21.29 9.56
N GLY A 89 -45.75 -21.34 10.72
CA GLY A 89 -46.49 -22.51 11.19
C GLY A 89 -46.93 -22.35 12.64
N SER A 90 -47.60 -23.34 13.22
CA SER A 90 -48.06 -23.30 14.60
C SER A 90 -47.24 -24.23 15.49
N GLY A 91 -47.02 -23.84 16.74
CA GLY A 91 -46.37 -24.69 17.73
C GLY A 91 -44.88 -24.40 17.86
N GLU A 92 -44.34 -24.94 18.95
CA GLU A 92 -42.98 -24.74 19.38
C GLU A 92 -42.00 -25.56 18.54
N GLU A 93 -40.96 -24.90 18.02
CA GLU A 93 -39.96 -25.52 17.16
C GLU A 93 -38.56 -25.00 17.46
N THR A 94 -37.59 -25.91 17.48
CA THR A 94 -36.17 -25.58 17.62
C THR A 94 -35.38 -26.17 16.46
N ARG A 95 -34.24 -25.56 16.15
CA ARG A 95 -33.36 -25.98 15.06
C ARG A 95 -31.92 -26.11 15.53
N GLY A 96 -31.19 -27.04 14.92
CA GLY A 96 -29.79 -27.27 15.24
C GLY A 96 -28.87 -26.20 14.62
N GLY A 97 -27.66 -26.11 15.15
CA GLY A 97 -26.61 -25.26 14.60
C GLY A 97 -25.95 -25.87 13.36
N GLY A 98 -25.39 -25.03 12.49
CA GLY A 98 -24.55 -25.43 11.37
C GLY A 98 -23.19 -25.95 11.82
N GLY A 99 -22.55 -26.78 11.01
CA GLY A 99 -21.19 -27.24 11.25
C GLY A 99 -20.16 -26.22 10.79
N GLY A 100 -19.02 -26.13 11.48
CA GLY A 100 -17.90 -25.31 11.04
C GLY A 100 -17.08 -26.00 9.94
N GLY A 101 -16.26 -25.25 9.21
CA GLY A 101 -15.37 -25.75 8.16
C GLY A 101 -14.11 -26.42 8.71
N ALA A 102 -13.56 -27.33 7.90
CA ALA A 102 -12.31 -28.02 8.18
C ALA A 102 -11.10 -27.09 7.97
N TYR A 103 -9.95 -27.50 8.51
CA TYR A 103 -8.64 -26.92 8.25
C TYR A 103 -7.79 -27.89 7.44
N ALA A 104 -7.00 -27.35 6.52
CA ALA A 104 -5.95 -28.07 5.83
C ALA A 104 -4.71 -27.18 5.68
N LYS A 105 -3.53 -27.76 5.82
CA LYS A 105 -2.26 -27.10 5.56
C LYS A 105 -1.36 -28.00 4.73
N LYS A 106 -0.63 -27.38 3.81
CA LYS A 106 0.51 -27.98 3.15
C LYS A 106 1.74 -27.11 3.36
N SER A 107 2.78 -27.71 3.91
CA SER A 107 3.92 -27.00 4.50
C SER A 107 4.91 -26.50 3.45
N SER A 108 4.91 -27.12 2.27
CA SER A 108 5.69 -26.68 1.13
C SER A 108 4.96 -26.99 -0.18
N PHE A 109 4.72 -25.94 -0.95
CA PHE A 109 4.40 -25.97 -2.37
C PHE A 109 5.58 -25.42 -3.13
N THR A 110 6.05 -26.16 -4.12
CA THR A 110 6.95 -25.60 -5.12
C THR A 110 6.18 -24.58 -5.96
N VAL A 111 6.71 -23.37 -6.02
CA VAL A 111 6.21 -22.30 -6.88
C VAL A 111 7.36 -21.79 -7.73
N VAL A 112 7.01 -21.23 -8.88
CA VAL A 112 7.93 -20.56 -9.81
C VAL A 112 7.78 -19.06 -9.62
N PRO A 113 8.86 -18.31 -9.32
CA PRO A 113 8.81 -16.85 -9.21
C PRO A 113 8.17 -16.19 -10.44
N GLY A 114 7.35 -15.16 -10.22
CA GLY A 114 6.61 -14.45 -11.26
C GLY A 114 5.40 -15.21 -11.83
N THR A 115 5.18 -16.48 -11.47
CA THR A 115 4.02 -17.25 -11.93
C THR A 115 2.79 -16.97 -11.09
N GLU A 116 1.64 -16.83 -11.75
CA GLU A 116 0.34 -16.66 -11.12
C GLU A 116 -0.30 -18.00 -10.73
N TYR A 117 -0.86 -18.08 -9.53
CA TYR A 117 -1.58 -19.23 -9.00
C TYR A 117 -3.01 -18.84 -8.64
N THR A 118 -3.98 -19.63 -9.10
CA THR A 118 -5.40 -19.44 -8.78
C THR A 118 -5.78 -20.16 -7.49
N MET A 119 -6.78 -19.63 -6.78
CA MET A 119 -7.31 -20.24 -5.57
C MET A 119 -8.78 -19.85 -5.37
N SER A 120 -9.49 -20.60 -4.54
CA SER A 120 -10.86 -20.27 -4.17
C SER A 120 -11.07 -20.34 -2.67
N VAL A 121 -11.69 -19.30 -2.13
CA VAL A 121 -12.19 -19.27 -0.75
C VAL A 121 -13.67 -19.63 -0.77
N GLY A 122 -14.06 -20.61 0.04
CA GLY A 122 -15.45 -21.09 0.10
C GLY A 122 -16.42 -20.08 0.71
N ALA A 123 -17.64 -20.02 0.19
CA ALA A 123 -18.71 -19.17 0.70
C ALA A 123 -19.39 -19.75 1.94
N GLY A 124 -19.57 -18.93 2.97
CA GLY A 124 -20.39 -19.24 4.13
C GLY A 124 -21.84 -19.49 3.70
N SER A 125 -22.44 -20.60 4.15
CA SER A 125 -23.75 -20.95 3.62
C SER A 125 -24.86 -20.06 4.17
N GLN A 126 -25.62 -19.48 3.25
CA GLN A 126 -26.88 -18.77 3.51
C GLN A 126 -28.11 -19.62 3.17
N THR A 127 -27.88 -20.83 2.65
CA THR A 127 -28.92 -21.77 2.20
C THR A 127 -28.84 -23.09 2.97
N PRO A 128 -29.74 -24.04 2.75
CA PRO A 128 -29.60 -25.40 3.30
C PRO A 128 -28.42 -26.20 2.72
N SER A 129 -27.74 -25.70 1.67
CA SER A 129 -26.52 -26.32 1.13
C SER A 129 -25.36 -26.19 2.12
N ALA A 130 -24.35 -27.06 2.02
CA ALA A 130 -23.14 -26.94 2.82
C ALA A 130 -22.39 -25.62 2.50
N GLY A 131 -21.53 -25.18 3.44
CA GLY A 131 -20.55 -24.14 3.17
C GLY A 131 -19.61 -24.57 2.05
N GLY A 132 -19.10 -23.59 1.29
CA GLY A 132 -18.13 -23.84 0.23
C GLY A 132 -16.80 -24.37 0.76
N ASP A 133 -16.13 -25.16 -0.07
CA ASP A 133 -14.76 -25.59 0.19
C ASP A 133 -13.76 -24.47 -0.16
N SER A 134 -12.59 -24.48 0.48
CA SER A 134 -11.48 -23.60 0.10
C SER A 134 -10.29 -24.42 -0.40
N TYR A 135 -9.65 -24.00 -1.49
CA TYR A 135 -8.51 -24.71 -2.08
C TYR A 135 -7.50 -23.75 -2.72
N PHE A 136 -6.25 -24.21 -2.85
CA PHE A 136 -5.15 -23.47 -3.48
C PHE A 136 -4.62 -24.27 -4.67
N ILE A 137 -4.48 -23.63 -5.85
CA ILE A 137 -4.17 -24.23 -7.16
C ILE A 137 -5.30 -25.11 -7.67
N ASP A 138 -5.57 -26.21 -6.97
CA ASP A 138 -6.60 -27.16 -7.33
C ASP A 138 -7.13 -27.91 -6.11
N ILE A 139 -8.23 -28.62 -6.31
CA ILE A 139 -8.86 -29.47 -5.30
C ILE A 139 -8.12 -30.80 -5.08
N ALA A 140 -6.99 -31.03 -5.74
CA ALA A 140 -6.20 -32.27 -5.65
C ALA A 140 -4.95 -32.11 -4.77
N THR A 141 -4.53 -30.88 -4.47
CA THR A 141 -3.28 -30.58 -3.78
C THR A 141 -3.46 -30.01 -2.38
N LEU A 142 -4.43 -29.10 -2.17
CA LEU A 142 -4.85 -28.61 -0.86
C LEU A 142 -6.31 -28.22 -0.89
N LEU A 143 -7.11 -28.86 -0.04
CA LEU A 143 -8.55 -28.69 0.02
C LEU A 143 -9.00 -28.70 1.48
N ALA A 144 -9.72 -27.67 1.90
CA ALA A 144 -10.38 -27.60 3.20
C ALA A 144 -11.89 -27.63 3.01
N LYS A 145 -12.53 -28.70 3.48
CA LYS A 145 -13.97 -28.94 3.30
C LYS A 145 -14.84 -27.98 4.09
N GLY A 146 -15.91 -27.48 3.47
CA GLY A 146 -16.93 -26.70 4.16
C GLY A 146 -17.79 -27.52 5.11
N GLY A 147 -18.37 -26.86 6.12
CA GLY A 147 -19.28 -27.44 7.09
C GLY A 147 -20.70 -27.62 6.54
N LYS A 148 -21.42 -28.63 7.03
CA LYS A 148 -22.81 -28.89 6.59
C LYS A 148 -23.79 -27.92 7.26
N SER A 149 -24.87 -27.60 6.57
CA SER A 149 -25.97 -26.82 7.13
C SER A 149 -26.98 -27.71 7.86
N ALA A 150 -27.55 -27.20 8.95
CA ALA A 150 -28.61 -27.88 9.67
C ALA A 150 -29.95 -27.68 8.96
N THR A 151 -30.70 -28.77 8.76
CA THR A 151 -32.03 -28.76 8.12
C THR A 151 -33.15 -29.12 9.09
N ASN A 152 -32.80 -29.53 10.30
CA ASN A 152 -33.72 -29.98 11.34
C ASN A 152 -33.19 -29.55 12.72
N ASN A 153 -33.67 -30.19 13.80
CA ASN A 153 -33.23 -29.91 15.17
C ASN A 153 -31.85 -30.49 15.50
N PHE A 154 -31.31 -31.41 14.68
CA PHE A 154 -29.96 -31.92 14.88
C PHE A 154 -28.92 -30.92 14.37
N GLY A 155 -27.86 -30.76 15.15
CA GLY A 155 -26.72 -29.99 14.70
C GLY A 155 -25.97 -30.70 13.56
N ALA A 156 -25.56 -29.91 12.57
CA ALA A 156 -24.91 -30.41 11.37
C ALA A 156 -23.43 -30.73 11.60
N SER A 157 -22.91 -31.73 10.87
CA SER A 157 -21.48 -32.08 10.91
C SER A 157 -20.61 -30.94 10.39
N GLY A 158 -19.47 -30.72 11.04
CA GLY A 158 -18.43 -29.86 10.46
C GLY A 158 -17.79 -30.49 9.22
N GLY A 159 -16.97 -29.71 8.53
CA GLY A 159 -16.18 -30.17 7.39
C GLY A 159 -15.25 -31.30 7.82
N ALA A 160 -15.19 -32.38 7.05
CA ALA A 160 -14.46 -33.58 7.45
C ALA A 160 -12.99 -33.52 7.03
N ALA A 161 -12.07 -33.70 7.99
CA ALA A 161 -10.63 -33.81 7.68
C ALA A 161 -10.30 -34.99 6.74
N SER A 162 -11.11 -36.05 6.77
CA SER A 162 -10.96 -37.22 5.90
C SER A 162 -11.28 -36.94 4.43
N GLU A 163 -12.02 -35.87 4.15
CA GLU A 163 -12.36 -35.42 2.81
C GLU A 163 -11.51 -34.20 2.38
N SER A 164 -10.71 -33.65 3.29
CA SER A 164 -9.75 -32.57 3.04
C SER A 164 -8.41 -33.13 2.53
N LEU A 165 -7.63 -32.29 1.84
CA LEU A 165 -6.29 -32.62 1.34
C LEU A 165 -5.26 -31.65 1.90
N GLY A 166 -4.11 -32.17 2.33
CA GLY A 166 -3.05 -31.44 3.03
C GLY A 166 -2.26 -32.35 3.97
N ASP A 167 -1.07 -31.89 4.36
CA ASP A 167 -0.16 -32.59 5.30
C ASP A 167 -0.78 -32.64 6.69
N THR A 168 -1.32 -31.51 7.14
CA THR A 168 -2.00 -31.35 8.42
C THR A 168 -3.46 -31.02 8.16
N LYS A 169 -4.39 -31.73 8.81
CA LYS A 169 -5.83 -31.57 8.59
C LYS A 169 -6.59 -31.73 9.89
N PHE A 170 -7.62 -30.92 10.08
CA PHE A 170 -8.51 -30.97 11.23
C PHE A 170 -9.96 -30.75 10.80
N SER A 171 -10.88 -31.47 11.43
CA SER A 171 -12.30 -31.40 11.11
C SER A 171 -12.94 -30.18 11.76
N GLY A 172 -13.93 -29.58 11.12
CA GLY A 172 -14.72 -28.52 11.74
C GLY A 172 -15.61 -29.05 12.86
N GLY A 173 -16.01 -28.17 13.77
CA GLY A 173 -16.89 -28.50 14.88
C GLY A 173 -18.31 -28.82 14.39
N LYS A 174 -18.96 -29.78 15.06
CA LYS A 174 -20.38 -30.08 14.82
C LYS A 174 -21.27 -29.02 15.47
N GLY A 175 -22.35 -28.61 14.81
CA GLY A 175 -23.38 -27.81 15.48
C GLY A 175 -24.04 -28.57 16.64
N ALA A 176 -24.60 -27.83 17.59
CA ALA A 176 -25.41 -28.37 18.67
C ALA A 176 -26.82 -28.72 18.18
N MET A 177 -27.46 -29.65 18.89
CA MET A 177 -28.90 -29.89 18.77
C MET A 177 -29.67 -28.71 19.38
N GLY A 178 -30.79 -28.31 18.77
CA GLY A 178 -31.73 -27.38 19.40
C GLY A 178 -32.49 -28.08 20.54
N GLY A 179 -32.53 -27.46 21.72
CA GLY A 179 -33.21 -27.98 22.91
C GLY A 179 -34.71 -27.72 22.83
N ALA A 180 -35.52 -28.78 22.97
CA ALA A 180 -36.98 -28.72 23.07
C ALA A 180 -37.47 -29.48 24.33
N LEU A 181 -36.67 -29.43 25.41
CA LEU A 181 -37.06 -29.99 26.70
C LEU A 181 -37.83 -28.93 27.50
N PRO A 182 -38.72 -29.31 28.44
CA PRO A 182 -39.67 -28.40 29.09
C PRO A 182 -39.07 -27.17 29.79
N ASP A 183 -37.76 -27.19 30.07
CA ASP A 183 -37.03 -26.13 30.78
C ASP A 183 -35.89 -25.50 29.95
N ASP A 184 -35.68 -25.95 28.70
CA ASP A 184 -34.48 -25.65 27.88
C ASP A 184 -34.86 -25.40 26.42
N ASN A 185 -35.42 -24.22 26.15
CA ASN A 185 -35.91 -23.82 24.83
C ASN A 185 -34.90 -22.92 24.10
N TYR A 186 -34.12 -23.53 23.22
CA TYR A 186 -33.11 -22.82 22.45
C TYR A 186 -32.84 -23.43 21.08
N GLY A 187 -32.41 -22.59 20.14
CA GLY A 187 -31.75 -23.04 18.92
C GLY A 187 -30.32 -23.51 19.24
N GLY A 188 -29.84 -24.53 18.54
CA GLY A 188 -28.51 -25.08 18.78
C GLY A 188 -27.40 -24.12 18.32
N GLY A 189 -26.36 -23.91 19.12
CA GLY A 189 -25.17 -23.16 18.73
C GLY A 189 -24.42 -23.85 17.58
N GLY A 190 -23.85 -23.07 16.67
CA GLY A 190 -23.05 -23.58 15.57
C GLY A 190 -21.69 -24.11 16.02
N GLY A 191 -21.09 -25.00 15.23
CA GLY A 191 -19.74 -25.51 15.49
C GLY A 191 -18.66 -24.49 15.12
N SER A 192 -17.52 -24.51 15.83
CA SER A 192 -16.37 -23.69 15.43
C SER A 192 -15.76 -24.20 14.12
N SER A 193 -15.05 -23.35 13.38
CA SER A 193 -14.09 -23.89 12.41
C SER A 193 -13.00 -24.68 13.14
N ALA A 194 -12.32 -25.53 12.39
CA ALA A 194 -11.14 -26.22 12.89
C ALA A 194 -10.02 -25.23 13.25
N GLY A 195 -9.24 -25.57 14.28
CA GLY A 195 -8.05 -24.83 14.64
C GLY A 195 -6.84 -25.25 13.80
N THR A 196 -5.71 -24.58 13.99
CA THR A 196 -4.43 -24.95 13.35
C THR A 196 -3.74 -26.15 13.99
N ALA A 197 -4.24 -26.61 15.15
CA ALA A 197 -3.64 -27.68 15.94
C ALA A 197 -4.65 -28.73 16.46
N SER A 198 -5.95 -28.55 16.21
CA SER A 198 -7.00 -29.46 16.68
C SER A 198 -8.27 -29.32 15.85
N ASP A 199 -9.12 -30.34 15.93
CA ASP A 199 -10.49 -30.27 15.43
C ASP A 199 -11.27 -29.12 16.08
N GLY A 200 -12.25 -28.62 15.35
CA GLY A 200 -13.18 -27.60 15.84
C GLY A 200 -14.04 -28.16 16.97
N ASN A 201 -14.30 -27.33 17.97
CA ASN A 201 -15.16 -27.72 19.07
C ASN A 201 -16.63 -27.63 18.64
N PRO A 202 -17.46 -28.60 19.06
CA PRO A 202 -18.88 -28.55 18.77
C PRO A 202 -19.55 -27.37 19.49
N GLY A 203 -20.70 -26.93 18.97
CA GLY A 203 -21.60 -26.06 19.73
C GLY A 203 -22.11 -26.78 20.98
N SER A 204 -22.46 -26.03 22.02
CA SER A 204 -22.98 -26.55 23.29
C SER A 204 -24.23 -25.79 23.71
N GLY A 205 -25.38 -26.46 23.70
CA GLY A 205 -26.66 -25.80 23.93
C GLY A 205 -26.89 -24.69 22.90
N ALA A 206 -27.23 -23.49 23.36
CA ALA A 206 -27.33 -22.28 22.52
C ALA A 206 -25.97 -21.66 22.15
N THR A 207 -24.88 -22.03 22.83
CA THR A 207 -23.58 -21.39 22.65
C THR A 207 -22.82 -21.99 21.47
N GLY A 208 -22.30 -21.12 20.60
CA GLY A 208 -21.43 -21.53 19.51
C GLY A 208 -20.10 -22.11 20.02
N GLY A 209 -19.58 -23.10 19.30
CA GLY A 209 -18.29 -23.72 19.63
C GLY A 209 -17.13 -22.73 19.47
N THR A 210 -16.08 -22.88 20.26
CA THR A 210 -14.85 -22.08 20.15
C THR A 210 -13.62 -22.97 20.30
N VAL A 211 -12.58 -22.74 19.49
CA VAL A 211 -11.33 -23.50 19.56
C VAL A 211 -10.15 -22.56 19.34
N SER A 212 -9.00 -22.85 19.96
CA SER A 212 -7.78 -22.07 19.74
C SER A 212 -7.30 -22.21 18.29
N GLY A 213 -6.95 -21.08 17.65
CA GLY A 213 -6.53 -21.04 16.25
C GLY A 213 -7.65 -21.28 15.23
N GLY A 214 -8.91 -21.42 15.67
CA GLY A 214 -10.11 -21.43 14.84
C GLY A 214 -11.03 -20.28 15.18
N PHE A 215 -12.20 -20.24 14.54
CA PHE A 215 -13.18 -19.15 14.67
C PHE A 215 -14.50 -19.65 15.25
N PRO A 216 -15.20 -18.81 16.05
CA PRO A 216 -16.38 -19.22 16.78
C PRO A 216 -17.57 -19.55 15.86
N GLY A 217 -18.37 -20.53 16.27
CA GLY A 217 -19.70 -20.73 15.71
C GLY A 217 -20.69 -19.66 16.21
N GLY A 218 -21.77 -19.43 15.46
CA GLY A 218 -22.84 -18.53 15.86
C GLY A 218 -23.68 -19.10 17.00
N ASN A 219 -24.13 -18.25 17.92
CA ASN A 219 -25.05 -18.68 18.98
C ASN A 219 -26.44 -18.97 18.40
N GLY A 220 -27.09 -20.04 18.87
CA GLY A 220 -28.49 -20.27 18.59
C GLY A 220 -29.39 -19.31 19.36
N ALA A 221 -30.65 -19.21 18.93
CA ALA A 221 -31.64 -18.35 19.56
C ALA A 221 -31.96 -18.80 21.00
N ALA A 222 -32.03 -17.87 21.96
CA ALA A 222 -32.30 -18.16 23.37
C ALA A 222 -33.58 -17.45 23.87
N GLU A 223 -34.34 -18.15 24.74
CA GLU A 223 -35.40 -17.66 25.64
C GLU A 223 -36.62 -16.94 25.03
N SER A 224 -36.65 -16.68 23.72
CA SER A 224 -37.82 -16.15 22.99
C SER A 224 -37.74 -16.46 21.50
N SER A 225 -38.89 -16.43 20.80
CA SER A 225 -38.95 -16.62 19.34
C SER A 225 -37.97 -15.70 18.61
N ASN A 226 -36.88 -16.24 18.08
CA ASN A 226 -35.79 -15.46 17.49
C ASN A 226 -35.00 -16.24 16.43
N VAL A 227 -34.27 -15.49 15.60
CA VAL A 227 -33.33 -16.03 14.62
C VAL A 227 -32.05 -16.51 15.31
N GLY A 228 -31.39 -17.50 14.72
CA GLY A 228 -30.05 -17.88 15.14
C GLY A 228 -29.02 -16.82 14.71
N SER A 229 -27.96 -16.65 15.49
CA SER A 229 -26.88 -15.71 15.16
C SER A 229 -25.98 -16.30 14.08
N SER A 230 -25.59 -15.48 13.09
CA SER A 230 -24.55 -15.84 12.14
C SER A 230 -23.20 -16.02 12.86
N ALA A 231 -22.35 -16.90 12.34
CA ALA A 231 -20.99 -17.03 12.83
C ALA A 231 -20.14 -15.80 12.47
N VAL A 232 -19.10 -15.53 13.26
CA VAL A 232 -18.20 -14.37 13.11
C VAL A 232 -16.80 -14.87 12.75
N GLY A 233 -16.11 -14.18 11.85
CA GLY A 233 -14.78 -14.57 11.38
C GLY A 233 -14.86 -15.51 10.19
N ASN A 234 -14.14 -16.64 10.22
CA ASN A 234 -14.02 -17.56 9.09
C ASN A 234 -14.34 -19.02 9.43
N GLY A 235 -15.19 -19.64 8.63
CA GLY A 235 -15.51 -21.07 8.71
C GLY A 235 -16.36 -21.48 9.90
N GLY A 236 -16.83 -20.57 10.76
CA GLY A 236 -17.75 -20.92 11.85
C GLY A 236 -19.14 -21.27 11.31
N GLY A 237 -19.81 -22.27 11.89
CA GLY A 237 -21.19 -22.62 11.55
C GLY A 237 -22.20 -21.70 12.23
N GLY A 238 -23.31 -21.37 11.57
CA GLY A 238 -24.34 -20.48 12.11
C GLY A 238 -25.24 -21.12 13.16
N GLY A 239 -25.82 -20.33 14.06
CA GLY A 239 -26.73 -20.81 15.12
C GLY A 239 -28.12 -21.17 14.62
N GLY A 240 -28.80 -22.11 15.28
CA GLY A 240 -30.17 -22.52 14.97
C GLY A 240 -31.22 -21.51 15.45
N ALA A 241 -32.37 -21.49 14.76
CA ALA A 241 -33.54 -20.71 15.15
C ALA A 241 -34.37 -21.37 16.28
N TYR A 242 -35.19 -20.57 16.96
CA TYR A 242 -36.17 -21.01 17.94
C TYR A 242 -37.50 -20.25 17.76
N ARG A 243 -38.62 -20.96 17.85
CA ARG A 243 -39.98 -20.39 17.87
C ARG A 243 -40.76 -20.97 19.05
N SER A 244 -41.32 -20.09 19.87
CA SER A 244 -42.24 -20.42 20.98
C SER A 244 -43.65 -20.74 20.48
N SER A 245 -44.44 -21.45 21.29
CA SER A 245 -45.78 -21.95 20.92
C SER A 245 -46.82 -20.86 20.62
N ASP A 246 -46.61 -19.64 21.11
CA ASP A 246 -47.47 -18.47 20.95
C ASP A 246 -47.20 -17.65 19.68
N ASN A 247 -46.25 -18.08 18.85
CA ASN A 247 -45.82 -17.38 17.65
C ASN A 247 -45.96 -18.27 16.40
N SER A 248 -46.35 -17.66 15.28
CA SER A 248 -46.51 -18.35 14.00
C SER A 248 -45.59 -17.89 12.87
N SER A 249 -44.64 -17.01 13.19
CA SER A 249 -43.68 -16.45 12.23
C SER A 249 -42.61 -17.47 11.81
N GLY A 250 -42.00 -17.25 10.66
CA GLY A 250 -40.79 -17.98 10.25
C GLY A 250 -39.53 -17.34 10.83
N TYR A 251 -38.55 -18.16 11.21
CA TYR A 251 -37.28 -17.72 11.79
C TYR A 251 -36.08 -18.35 11.08
N GLY A 252 -35.17 -17.49 10.62
CA GLY A 252 -33.91 -17.88 10.01
C GLY A 252 -32.92 -18.45 11.01
N GLY A 253 -32.16 -19.46 10.60
CA GLY A 253 -30.94 -19.84 11.29
C GLY A 253 -29.82 -18.91 10.82
N GLY A 254 -28.83 -18.71 11.67
CA GLY A 254 -27.67 -17.88 11.36
C GLY A 254 -26.89 -18.43 10.17
N PHE A 255 -26.26 -17.54 9.43
CA PHE A 255 -25.40 -17.91 8.31
C PHE A 255 -24.07 -18.47 8.81
N GLY A 256 -23.51 -19.40 8.04
CA GLY A 256 -22.12 -19.80 8.23
C GLY A 256 -21.18 -18.69 7.72
N SER A 257 -19.96 -18.63 8.26
CA SER A 257 -18.94 -17.67 7.81
C SER A 257 -18.12 -18.22 6.64
N ASP A 258 -17.57 -17.32 5.83
CA ASP A 258 -16.69 -17.64 4.70
C ASP A 258 -15.44 -18.41 5.14
N GLY A 259 -14.86 -19.18 4.22
CA GLY A 259 -13.57 -19.83 4.41
C GLY A 259 -12.42 -18.83 4.51
N ARG A 260 -11.19 -19.35 4.54
CA ARG A 260 -9.97 -18.53 4.57
C ARG A 260 -8.81 -19.24 3.88
N ILE A 261 -7.93 -18.49 3.23
CA ILE A 261 -6.63 -18.98 2.76
C ILE A 261 -5.52 -18.05 3.27
N VAL A 262 -4.41 -18.63 3.72
CA VAL A 262 -3.20 -17.92 4.12
C VAL A 262 -2.00 -18.54 3.41
N ILE A 263 -1.28 -17.73 2.65
CA ILE A 263 -0.03 -18.12 1.97
C ILE A 263 1.11 -17.46 2.74
N ARG A 264 2.16 -18.21 3.10
CA ARG A 264 3.35 -17.69 3.77
C ARG A 264 4.60 -18.12 3.04
N TRP A 265 5.56 -17.22 2.91
CA TRP A 265 6.84 -17.48 2.28
C TRP A 265 7.97 -16.80 3.04
N THR A 266 9.18 -17.31 2.84
CA THR A 266 10.40 -16.62 3.25
C THR A 266 10.80 -15.66 2.15
N VAL A 267 11.06 -14.41 2.52
CA VAL A 267 11.60 -13.41 1.60
C VAL A 267 13.08 -13.76 1.40
N PRO A 268 13.52 -14.07 0.18
CA PRO A 268 14.92 -14.30 -0.11
C PRO A 268 15.71 -13.04 0.23
N ALA A 269 16.90 -13.19 0.79
CA ALA A 269 17.80 -12.06 0.99
C ALA A 269 18.11 -11.43 -0.37
N PRO A 270 18.18 -10.09 -0.47
CA PRO A 270 18.58 -9.46 -1.72
C PRO A 270 19.99 -9.93 -2.08
N VAL A 271 20.14 -10.42 -3.31
CA VAL A 271 21.44 -10.76 -3.87
C VAL A 271 21.88 -9.55 -4.70
N TYR A 272 22.93 -8.88 -4.25
CA TYR A 272 23.55 -7.78 -4.97
C TYR A 272 24.47 -8.32 -6.08
N GLY A 273 24.44 -7.69 -7.23
CA GLY A 273 25.32 -7.97 -8.36
C GLY A 273 24.79 -7.37 -9.65
N CYS A 274 25.64 -7.34 -10.68
CA CYS A 274 25.26 -6.89 -12.02
C CYS A 274 24.11 -7.73 -12.61
N MET A 275 22.98 -7.12 -12.97
CA MET A 275 21.83 -7.79 -13.61
C MET A 275 21.78 -7.57 -15.14
N ASP A 276 22.71 -6.81 -15.71
CA ASP A 276 22.87 -6.65 -17.16
C ASP A 276 23.52 -7.91 -17.79
N GLU A 277 22.75 -8.64 -18.61
CA GLU A 277 23.19 -9.86 -19.31
C GLU A 277 24.38 -9.63 -20.27
N SER A 278 24.63 -8.38 -20.69
CA SER A 278 25.73 -8.02 -21.58
C SER A 278 27.06 -7.77 -20.84
N ALA A 279 27.05 -7.69 -19.50
CA ALA A 279 28.24 -7.50 -18.69
C ALA A 279 29.02 -8.82 -18.47
N ASN A 280 30.35 -8.72 -18.42
CA ASN A 280 31.27 -9.83 -18.16
C ASN A 280 31.10 -10.48 -16.78
N ASN A 281 30.56 -9.74 -15.81
CA ASN A 281 30.27 -10.22 -14.46
C ASN A 281 28.75 -10.25 -14.16
N TYR A 282 27.92 -10.36 -15.21
CA TYR A 282 26.49 -10.64 -15.05
C TYR A 282 26.26 -11.75 -14.04
N ASN A 283 25.42 -11.47 -13.04
CA ASN A 283 25.01 -12.40 -12.01
C ASN A 283 23.52 -12.70 -12.16
N SER A 284 23.19 -13.83 -12.79
CA SER A 284 21.81 -14.28 -12.96
C SER A 284 21.06 -14.56 -11.65
N ALA A 285 21.76 -14.59 -10.51
CA ALA A 285 21.15 -14.72 -9.19
C ALA A 285 20.92 -13.37 -8.50
N ALA A 286 21.44 -12.27 -9.05
CA ALA A 286 21.24 -10.93 -8.51
C ALA A 286 19.76 -10.53 -8.63
N THR A 287 19.25 -9.98 -7.53
CA THR A 287 17.88 -9.45 -7.42
C THR A 287 17.87 -7.94 -7.20
N VAL A 288 19.05 -7.34 -7.01
CA VAL A 288 19.27 -5.91 -6.82
C VAL A 288 20.56 -5.54 -7.54
N GLU A 289 20.48 -4.56 -8.45
CA GLU A 289 21.66 -3.97 -9.09
C GLU A 289 22.54 -3.30 -8.05
N ASP A 290 23.85 -3.48 -8.16
CA ASP A 290 24.86 -2.93 -7.25
C ASP A 290 25.94 -2.12 -7.95
N ASP A 291 25.68 -1.73 -9.20
CA ASP A 291 26.59 -0.99 -10.08
C ASP A 291 27.97 -1.67 -10.26
N SER A 292 28.05 -2.98 -10.04
CA SER A 292 29.31 -3.73 -10.19
C SER A 292 29.61 -4.15 -11.63
N CYS A 293 28.75 -3.85 -12.61
CA CYS A 293 28.89 -4.34 -14.00
C CYS A 293 30.25 -3.99 -14.63
N ILE A 294 30.91 -4.99 -15.20
CA ILE A 294 32.21 -4.91 -15.89
C ILE A 294 31.98 -5.31 -17.34
N TYR A 295 32.45 -4.51 -18.29
CA TYR A 295 32.36 -4.79 -19.72
C TYR A 295 33.77 -4.91 -20.35
N ASP A 296 33.94 -5.72 -21.39
CA ASP A 296 35.19 -5.87 -22.15
C ASP A 296 34.94 -5.65 -23.66
N PRO A 297 35.62 -4.70 -24.33
CA PRO A 297 36.58 -3.75 -23.76
C PRO A 297 35.94 -2.83 -22.73
N ALA A 298 36.71 -2.49 -21.69
CA ALA A 298 36.26 -1.55 -20.67
C ALA A 298 35.76 -0.27 -21.37
N PRO A 299 34.56 0.23 -21.02
CA PRO A 299 34.03 1.41 -21.66
C PRO A 299 35.01 2.55 -21.45
N VAL A 300 35.46 3.11 -22.55
CA VAL A 300 36.34 4.26 -22.52
C VAL A 300 35.42 5.47 -22.39
N TYR A 301 35.43 6.07 -21.21
CA TYR A 301 34.73 7.31 -20.94
C TYR A 301 35.48 8.46 -21.59
N GLY A 302 34.74 9.32 -22.27
CA GLY A 302 35.27 10.52 -22.90
C GLY A 302 34.22 11.17 -23.81
N CYS A 303 34.56 12.33 -24.37
CA CYS A 303 33.68 12.99 -25.30
C CYS A 303 33.53 12.19 -26.61
N THR A 304 32.31 11.74 -26.93
CA THR A 304 31.99 11.00 -28.16
C THR A 304 31.58 11.90 -29.33
N ASP A 305 31.49 13.22 -29.12
CA ASP A 305 31.11 14.19 -30.14
C ASP A 305 32.35 14.66 -30.92
N GLU A 306 32.41 14.34 -32.22
CA GLU A 306 33.50 14.71 -33.13
C GLU A 306 33.71 16.23 -33.25
N SER A 307 32.71 17.04 -32.90
CA SER A 307 32.77 18.51 -32.96
C SER A 307 33.36 19.15 -31.69
N ALA A 308 33.61 18.38 -30.63
CA ALA A 308 34.21 18.86 -29.40
C ALA A 308 35.74 18.98 -29.49
N ASN A 309 36.30 20.01 -28.86
CA ASN A 309 37.73 20.24 -28.70
C ASN A 309 38.49 19.06 -28.05
N ASN A 310 37.82 18.28 -27.21
CA ASN A 310 38.39 17.10 -26.55
C ASN A 310 37.67 15.81 -26.95
N TYR A 311 37.14 15.75 -28.17
CA TYR A 311 36.67 14.51 -28.77
C TYR A 311 37.69 13.38 -28.58
N ASN A 312 37.22 12.26 -28.06
CA ASN A 312 38.00 11.05 -27.86
C ASN A 312 37.43 9.95 -28.75
N VAL A 313 38.14 9.65 -29.85
CA VAL A 313 37.75 8.59 -30.81
C VAL A 313 37.70 7.19 -30.21
N GLU A 314 38.43 6.96 -29.11
CA GLU A 314 38.39 5.68 -28.40
C GLU A 314 37.23 5.61 -27.41
N ALA A 315 36.54 6.74 -27.12
CA ALA A 315 35.43 6.77 -26.18
C ALA A 315 34.21 6.01 -26.74
N THR A 316 33.71 5.07 -25.95
CA THR A 316 32.52 4.27 -26.27
C THR A 316 31.30 4.72 -25.48
N ILE A 317 31.50 5.53 -24.43
CA ILE A 317 30.44 6.10 -23.58
C ILE A 317 30.77 7.57 -23.32
N ALA A 318 29.80 8.45 -23.59
CA ALA A 318 29.91 9.87 -23.27
C ALA A 318 29.95 10.06 -21.75
N ASP A 319 30.91 10.84 -21.27
CA ASP A 319 31.12 11.15 -19.84
C ASP A 319 30.90 12.62 -19.51
N ASP A 320 30.17 13.31 -20.39
CA ASP A 320 29.91 14.75 -20.36
C ASP A 320 31.18 15.62 -20.31
N SER A 321 32.34 15.07 -20.66
CA SER A 321 33.59 15.83 -20.68
C SER A 321 33.74 16.75 -21.88
N CYS A 322 32.83 16.72 -22.87
CA CYS A 322 32.94 17.50 -24.11
C CYS A 322 33.15 19.00 -23.84
N THR A 323 34.20 19.55 -24.42
CA THR A 323 34.60 20.95 -24.38
C THR A 323 34.55 21.50 -25.78
N TYR A 324 34.12 22.74 -25.97
CA TYR A 324 33.99 23.35 -27.28
C TYR A 324 34.53 24.79 -27.24
N ASP A 325 35.20 25.22 -28.31
CA ASP A 325 35.67 26.59 -28.45
C ASP A 325 34.50 27.46 -28.91
N PHE A 326 33.76 28.05 -27.96
CA PHE A 326 32.65 28.95 -28.28
C PHE A 326 33.08 30.43 -28.31
N PRO A 327 32.84 31.18 -29.41
CA PRO A 327 32.74 32.62 -29.36
C PRO A 327 31.35 33.00 -28.83
N SER A 328 31.31 33.60 -27.63
CA SER A 328 30.17 34.24 -26.96
C SER A 328 28.91 33.38 -26.72
N CYS A 329 28.77 32.87 -25.50
CA CYS A 329 27.49 32.44 -24.92
C CYS A 329 26.62 33.67 -24.59
N VAL A 330 25.30 33.52 -24.67
CA VAL A 330 24.37 34.39 -23.92
C VAL A 330 24.25 33.79 -22.52
N ASP A 331 24.56 34.56 -21.48
CA ASP A 331 24.24 34.20 -20.10
C ASP A 331 22.71 34.09 -19.99
N GLU A 332 22.15 32.88 -20.07
CA GLU A 332 20.80 32.60 -19.60
C GLU A 332 20.86 32.64 -18.06
N ILE A 333 20.43 33.78 -17.50
CA ILE A 333 20.27 33.94 -16.07
C ILE A 333 18.93 33.29 -15.70
N SER A 334 18.98 32.20 -14.95
CA SER A 334 17.80 31.56 -14.38
C SER A 334 17.82 31.64 -12.85
N THR A 335 16.64 31.63 -12.26
CA THR A 335 16.48 31.63 -10.80
C THR A 335 15.83 30.33 -10.35
N GLU A 336 16.36 29.73 -9.30
CA GLU A 336 15.88 28.49 -8.71
C GLU A 336 15.68 28.67 -7.21
N SER A 337 14.77 27.91 -6.60
CA SER A 337 14.59 27.97 -5.15
C SER A 337 14.35 26.61 -4.52
N VAL A 338 14.99 26.39 -3.37
CA VAL A 338 14.79 25.24 -2.50
C VAL A 338 14.06 25.70 -1.25
N VAL A 339 12.93 25.07 -0.94
CA VAL A 339 12.03 25.49 0.15
C VAL A 339 11.94 24.42 1.23
N SER A 340 11.50 24.83 2.42
CA SER A 340 11.04 23.90 3.45
C SER A 340 9.69 23.33 3.05
N ASP A 341 9.57 22.00 3.03
CA ASP A 341 8.33 21.28 2.75
C ASP A 341 8.39 19.88 3.37
N THR A 342 7.36 19.07 3.14
CA THR A 342 7.27 17.71 3.69
C THR A 342 8.16 16.68 3.00
N THR A 343 9.04 17.10 2.09
CA THR A 343 10.09 16.23 1.54
C THR A 343 11.45 16.46 2.22
N ASN A 344 11.54 17.44 3.13
CA ASN A 344 12.65 17.51 4.10
C ASN A 344 12.73 16.22 4.92
N VAL A 345 13.93 15.75 5.21
CA VAL A 345 14.19 14.55 6.04
C VAL A 345 14.56 14.98 7.45
N VAL A 346 14.06 14.27 8.46
CA VAL A 346 14.42 14.49 9.87
C VAL A 346 15.64 13.62 10.22
N GLU A 347 16.79 14.23 10.51
CA GLU A 347 18.00 13.44 10.82
C GLU A 347 17.87 12.64 12.12
N GLY A 348 18.53 11.49 12.17
CA GLY A 348 18.52 10.58 13.33
C GLY A 348 17.30 9.65 13.41
N THR A 349 16.42 9.72 12.41
CA THR A 349 15.31 8.79 12.18
C THR A 349 15.56 8.05 10.86
N GLU A 350 15.19 6.78 10.73
CA GLU A 350 15.41 6.01 9.49
C GLU A 350 14.48 6.50 8.38
N GLY A 351 14.86 7.59 7.70
CA GLY A 351 14.17 8.12 6.52
C GLY A 351 12.80 8.74 6.81
N GLU A 352 12.54 9.24 8.02
CA GLU A 352 11.29 9.94 8.32
C GLU A 352 11.33 11.35 7.69
N PHE A 353 10.23 11.70 7.00
CA PHE A 353 10.05 13.02 6.42
C PHE A 353 9.45 13.99 7.42
N ALA A 354 9.75 15.28 7.24
CA ALA A 354 9.13 16.34 8.00
C ALA A 354 7.63 16.43 7.68
N VAL A 355 6.85 16.89 8.65
CA VAL A 355 5.41 17.08 8.56
C VAL A 355 5.09 18.57 8.56
N ALA A 356 4.05 18.99 7.84
CA ALA A 356 3.50 20.33 7.97
C ALA A 356 2.98 20.50 9.42
N THR A 357 3.68 21.32 10.20
CA THR A 357 3.39 21.48 11.62
C THR A 357 2.21 22.43 11.85
N PHE A 358 1.66 22.43 13.06
CA PHE A 358 0.67 23.40 13.48
C PHE A 358 1.20 24.82 13.31
N VAL A 359 0.49 25.63 12.52
CA VAL A 359 0.86 27.02 12.27
C VAL A 359 0.17 27.93 13.27
N HIS A 360 0.95 28.55 14.15
CA HIS A 360 0.43 29.54 15.07
C HIS A 360 0.17 30.88 14.38
N SER A 361 -0.90 31.59 14.78
CA SER A 361 -1.31 32.87 14.16
C SER A 361 -0.26 33.99 14.22
N ALA A 362 0.75 33.88 15.08
CA ALA A 362 1.85 34.83 15.20
C ALA A 362 3.04 34.51 14.28
N TRP A 363 3.02 33.37 13.60
CA TRP A 363 4.11 32.95 12.71
C TRP A 363 4.04 33.67 11.37
N THR A 364 5.21 33.97 10.83
CA THR A 364 5.36 34.55 9.51
C THR A 364 4.98 33.56 8.41
N SER A 365 4.84 34.04 7.19
CA SER A 365 4.59 33.21 6.00
C SER A 365 5.67 33.48 4.96
N LEU A 366 6.13 32.43 4.28
CA LEU A 366 7.11 32.53 3.20
C LEU A 366 6.53 31.83 1.97
N ILE A 367 6.42 32.56 0.86
CA ILE A 367 5.71 32.09 -0.33
C ILE A 367 6.45 30.88 -0.94
N GLY A 368 5.70 29.78 -1.10
CA GLY A 368 6.22 28.51 -1.63
C GLY A 368 6.82 27.60 -0.57
N SER A 369 6.93 28.06 0.68
CA SER A 369 7.49 27.27 1.79
C SER A 369 6.41 26.87 2.80
N THR A 370 6.63 25.75 3.47
CA THR A 370 5.75 25.20 4.50
C THR A 370 6.48 25.22 5.85
N TRP A 371 5.76 25.55 6.92
CA TRP A 371 6.25 25.34 8.28
C TRP A 371 6.33 23.84 8.57
N ILE A 372 7.52 23.36 8.89
CA ILE A 372 7.79 21.94 9.08
C ILE A 372 8.27 21.61 10.48
N TRP A 373 7.92 20.42 10.95
CA TRP A 373 8.42 19.80 12.18
C TRP A 373 8.49 18.28 12.02
N ASP A 374 8.81 17.51 13.06
CA ASP A 374 8.76 16.04 13.01
C ASP A 374 7.36 15.46 13.27
N ALA A 375 6.39 16.30 13.64
CA ALA A 375 4.98 15.95 13.83
C ALA A 375 4.09 17.20 13.74
N TYR A 376 2.78 17.03 13.52
CA TYR A 376 1.82 18.15 13.49
C TYR A 376 1.82 18.97 14.80
N HIS A 377 1.94 18.30 15.95
CA HIS A 377 2.08 18.93 17.26
C HIS A 377 3.36 18.43 17.92
N VAL A 378 4.07 19.34 18.60
CA VAL A 378 5.23 19.02 19.44
C VAL A 378 4.85 17.91 20.43
N ALA A 379 5.70 16.88 20.51
CA ALA A 379 5.42 15.71 21.33
C ALA A 379 5.47 16.03 22.83
N ASN A 380 6.44 16.84 23.25
CA ASN A 380 6.69 17.21 24.64
C ASN A 380 6.85 18.74 24.75
N PRO A 381 5.75 19.52 24.70
CA PRO A 381 5.80 20.98 24.78
C PRO A 381 6.37 21.53 26.10
N ASN A 382 6.53 20.68 27.11
CA ASN A 382 7.15 21.01 28.40
C ASN A 382 8.62 20.61 28.51
N GLN A 383 9.29 20.32 27.38
CA GLN A 383 10.71 20.00 27.31
C GLN A 383 11.34 20.71 26.12
N THR A 384 12.66 20.89 26.17
CA THR A 384 13.41 21.36 25.01
C THR A 384 13.54 20.23 24.00
N GLU A 385 13.14 20.48 22.76
CA GLU A 385 13.30 19.56 21.64
C GLU A 385 14.20 20.17 20.58
N VAL A 386 15.13 19.39 20.06
CA VAL A 386 16.02 19.77 18.96
C VAL A 386 15.75 18.83 17.80
N LYS A 387 15.58 19.39 16.60
CA LYS A 387 15.35 18.65 15.37
C LYS A 387 16.28 19.15 14.28
N ASP A 388 16.83 18.22 13.52
CA ASP A 388 17.64 18.50 12.35
C ASP A 388 16.83 18.13 11.10
N PHE A 389 16.68 19.09 10.19
CA PHE A 389 16.01 18.91 8.90
C PHE A 389 17.02 19.03 7.77
N THR A 390 17.01 18.07 6.86
CA THR A 390 17.92 18.03 5.72
C THR A 390 17.13 18.00 4.42
N LYS A 391 17.64 18.69 3.39
CA LYS A 391 17.07 18.76 2.06
C LYS A 391 18.19 18.64 1.04
N ASP A 392 18.16 17.55 0.28
CA ASP A 392 19.07 17.33 -0.83
C ASP A 392 18.44 17.86 -2.13
N PHE A 393 19.26 18.44 -2.99
CA PHE A 393 18.86 19.00 -4.27
C PHE A 393 20.02 19.01 -5.27
N GLU A 394 19.69 18.94 -6.55
CA GLU A 394 20.66 18.96 -7.66
C GLU A 394 20.65 20.34 -8.31
N LEU A 395 21.84 20.87 -8.64
CA LEU A 395 21.98 22.12 -9.39
C LEU A 395 22.70 21.89 -10.72
N THR A 396 22.29 22.63 -11.74
CA THR A 396 23.02 22.73 -13.01
C THR A 396 23.57 24.14 -13.20
N GLY A 397 24.71 24.26 -13.87
CA GLY A 397 25.34 25.57 -14.13
C GLY A 397 26.06 26.13 -12.90
N THR A 398 26.43 27.41 -12.97
CA THR A 398 27.19 28.08 -11.89
C THR A 398 26.30 29.07 -11.15
N VAL A 399 26.19 28.93 -9.83
CA VAL A 399 25.48 29.89 -8.98
C VAL A 399 26.28 31.19 -8.88
N THR A 400 25.64 32.31 -9.19
CA THR A 400 26.24 33.65 -9.15
C THR A 400 25.77 34.48 -7.96
N ASP A 401 24.56 34.21 -7.46
CA ASP A 401 24.00 34.84 -6.27
C ASP A 401 23.11 33.84 -5.52
N ALA A 402 23.10 33.87 -4.20
CA ALA A 402 22.25 33.02 -3.38
C ALA A 402 21.82 33.73 -2.09
N THR A 403 20.54 33.58 -1.75
CA THR A 403 19.92 34.20 -0.58
C THR A 403 19.06 33.19 0.17
N LEU A 404 19.25 33.12 1.49
CA LEU A 404 18.46 32.28 2.37
C LEU A 404 17.51 33.14 3.20
N GLU A 405 16.23 32.90 3.03
CA GLU A 405 15.14 33.41 3.85
C GLU A 405 14.73 32.33 4.86
N VAL A 406 14.76 32.61 6.16
CA VAL A 406 14.51 31.60 7.20
C VAL A 406 13.86 32.18 8.46
N ALA A 407 12.99 31.39 9.08
CA ALA A 407 12.41 31.62 10.41
C ALA A 407 12.21 30.28 11.15
N ALA A 408 12.14 30.32 12.47
CA ALA A 408 11.87 29.14 13.30
C ALA A 408 11.03 29.51 14.53
N ASP A 409 10.42 28.53 15.18
CA ASP A 409 9.93 28.64 16.55
C ASP A 409 10.64 27.54 17.37
N ASN A 410 11.70 27.82 18.14
CA ASN A 410 12.16 29.12 18.63
C ASN A 410 13.52 29.60 18.10
N SER A 411 14.40 28.72 17.65
CA SER A 411 15.75 29.09 17.21
C SER A 411 16.28 28.14 16.15
N PHE A 412 17.24 28.60 15.35
CA PHE A 412 17.81 27.81 14.28
C PHE A 412 19.30 28.01 14.06
N THR A 413 19.91 27.02 13.42
CA THR A 413 21.21 27.10 12.74
C THR A 413 21.11 26.41 11.38
N VAL A 414 21.66 27.00 10.32
CA VAL A 414 21.60 26.46 8.95
C VAL A 414 23.01 26.23 8.40
N TRP A 415 23.18 25.11 7.72
CA TRP A 415 24.38 24.75 6.95
C TRP A 415 24.01 24.47 5.50
N VAL A 416 24.89 24.87 4.58
CA VAL A 416 24.86 24.50 3.16
C VAL A 416 26.14 23.75 2.86
N ASN A 417 26.03 22.52 2.35
CA ASN A 417 27.16 21.62 2.08
C ASN A 417 28.15 21.54 3.26
N GLY A 418 27.61 21.40 4.48
CA GLY A 418 28.37 21.31 5.72
C GLY A 418 28.95 22.62 6.26
N SER A 419 28.86 23.73 5.52
CA SER A 419 29.33 25.05 5.97
C SER A 419 28.21 25.83 6.63
N LYS A 420 28.45 26.34 7.85
CA LYS A 420 27.45 27.12 8.61
C LYS A 420 27.23 28.47 7.95
N VAL A 421 25.98 28.77 7.57
CA VAL A 421 25.63 30.00 6.82
C VAL A 421 24.70 30.95 7.56
N ALA A 422 23.89 30.45 8.49
CA ALA A 422 22.97 31.27 9.27
C ALA A 422 22.79 30.70 10.68
N GLU A 423 22.55 31.56 11.65
CA GLU A 423 22.14 31.18 13.00
C GLU A 423 21.31 32.30 13.62
N ASP A 424 20.37 31.91 14.48
CA ASP A 424 19.58 32.83 15.26
C ASP A 424 18.97 32.16 16.50
N SER A 425 19.38 32.64 17.67
CA SER A 425 18.97 32.11 18.96
C SER A 425 17.84 32.90 19.62
N THR A 426 17.22 33.87 18.94
CA THR A 426 16.13 34.68 19.53
C THR A 426 14.81 33.93 19.47
N GLU A 427 14.13 33.78 20.61
CA GLU A 427 12.93 32.94 20.76
C GLU A 427 11.73 33.36 19.88
N SER A 428 11.74 34.59 19.37
CA SER A 428 10.64 35.19 18.60
C SER A 428 10.93 35.30 17.10
N ASN A 429 11.91 34.58 16.58
CA ASN A 429 12.27 34.66 15.15
C ASN A 429 11.24 34.01 14.21
N TYR A 430 10.17 33.41 14.76
CA TYR A 430 8.99 33.01 14.01
C TYR A 430 8.19 34.20 13.46
N ALA A 431 8.28 35.38 14.08
CA ALA A 431 7.41 36.52 13.76
C ALA A 431 7.77 37.22 12.45
N SER A 432 9.00 37.03 11.96
CA SER A 432 9.49 37.62 10.72
C SER A 432 10.62 36.81 10.13
N VAL A 433 10.60 36.59 8.82
CA VAL A 433 11.68 35.96 8.07
C VAL A 433 12.96 36.80 8.16
N LYS A 434 14.10 36.16 8.43
CA LYS A 434 15.44 36.76 8.33
C LYS A 434 16.09 36.33 7.02
N THR A 435 16.80 37.26 6.38
CA THR A 435 17.49 37.04 5.11
C THR A 435 19.00 37.04 5.31
N TYR A 436 19.68 36.05 4.73
CA TYR A 436 21.12 35.88 4.76
C TYR A 436 21.64 35.74 3.33
N THR A 437 22.72 36.45 2.99
CA THR A 437 23.45 36.20 1.74
C THR A 437 24.30 34.96 1.91
N ILE A 438 24.21 34.04 0.95
CA ILE A 438 24.98 32.80 0.92
C ILE A 438 26.13 32.99 -0.05
N ASP A 439 27.34 32.59 0.36
CA ASP A 439 28.50 32.56 -0.53
C ASP A 439 28.25 31.54 -1.66
N PRO A 440 28.16 31.97 -2.94
CA PRO A 440 27.85 31.07 -4.05
C PRO A 440 28.85 29.92 -4.20
N SER A 441 30.08 30.07 -3.71
CA SER A 441 31.09 29.00 -3.75
C SER A 441 30.77 27.79 -2.86
N LEU A 442 29.79 27.92 -1.95
CA LEU A 442 29.28 26.81 -1.15
C LEU A 442 28.33 25.91 -1.94
N LEU A 443 27.81 26.36 -3.08
CA LEU A 443 26.88 25.63 -3.94
C LEU A 443 27.62 25.13 -5.17
N VAL A 444 27.48 23.85 -5.47
CA VAL A 444 28.19 23.19 -6.56
C VAL A 444 27.23 22.75 -7.66
N SER A 445 27.71 22.61 -8.90
CA SER A 445 26.96 21.87 -9.91
C SER A 445 26.90 20.39 -9.50
N GLY A 446 25.73 19.77 -9.58
CA GLY A 446 25.43 18.45 -9.03
C GLY A 446 24.79 18.52 -7.64
N ALA A 447 25.09 17.51 -6.82
CA ALA A 447 24.43 17.29 -5.54
C ALA A 447 24.79 18.36 -4.50
N ASN A 448 23.77 18.89 -3.83
CA ASN A 448 23.88 19.84 -2.72
C ASN A 448 22.94 19.43 -1.58
N THR A 449 23.30 19.85 -0.37
CA THR A 449 22.52 19.59 0.85
C THR A 449 22.36 20.87 1.66
N LEU A 450 21.13 21.21 2.03
CA LEU A 450 20.81 22.19 3.07
C LEU A 450 20.37 21.45 4.33
N ARG A 451 21.03 21.74 5.46
CA ARG A 451 20.71 21.20 6.79
C ARG A 451 20.33 22.33 7.73
N MET A 452 19.28 22.16 8.52
CA MET A 452 18.82 23.13 9.50
C MET A 452 18.54 22.45 10.84
N GLU A 453 19.26 22.87 11.87
CA GLU A 453 18.99 22.49 13.25
C GLU A 453 18.02 23.51 13.84
N VAL A 454 16.97 23.04 14.49
CA VAL A 454 15.89 23.86 15.04
C VAL A 454 15.64 23.43 16.47
N THR A 455 15.59 24.40 17.39
CA THR A 455 15.32 24.13 18.80
C THR A 455 14.00 24.76 19.22
N ASN A 456 13.09 23.95 19.73
CA ASN A 456 11.93 24.36 20.52
C ASN A 456 12.33 24.47 21.98
N PHE A 457 12.16 25.63 22.59
CA PHE A 457 12.50 25.81 24.00
C PHE A 457 11.40 25.30 24.91
N VAL A 458 11.78 24.97 26.15
CA VAL A 458 10.82 24.46 27.14
C VAL A 458 9.87 25.56 27.58
N ALA A 459 8.57 25.29 27.58
CA ALA A 459 7.55 26.13 28.19
C ALA A 459 6.84 25.39 29.33
N ASP A 460 6.32 26.10 30.34
CA ASP A 460 5.56 25.50 31.45
C ASP A 460 4.11 25.20 31.03
N THR A 461 3.94 24.37 30.00
CA THR A 461 2.64 23.97 29.45
C THR A 461 2.69 22.57 28.86
N MET A 462 1.61 21.82 29.06
CA MET A 462 1.37 20.54 28.37
C MET A 462 0.58 20.71 27.06
N ASN A 463 0.09 21.92 26.77
CA ASN A 463 -0.64 22.20 25.55
C ASN A 463 0.34 22.47 24.39
N PRO A 464 0.40 21.63 23.35
CA PRO A 464 1.31 21.83 22.23
C PRO A 464 1.00 23.08 21.39
N GLU A 465 -0.24 23.57 21.40
CA GLU A 465 -0.58 24.83 20.72
C GLU A 465 -0.09 26.07 21.49
N ALA A 466 0.16 25.91 22.79
CA ALA A 466 0.73 26.97 23.64
C ALA A 466 2.27 26.99 23.63
N ASN A 467 2.89 25.94 23.10
CA ASN A 467 4.34 25.89 22.81
C ASN A 467 4.59 25.11 21.51
N PRO A 468 4.18 25.69 20.35
CA PRO A 468 4.35 25.05 19.07
C PRO A 468 5.81 25.16 18.60
N ALA A 469 6.21 24.33 17.64
CA ALA A 469 7.55 24.37 17.05
C ALA A 469 7.48 24.16 15.56
N GLY A 470 8.40 24.81 14.85
CA GLY A 470 8.50 24.68 13.41
C GLY A 470 9.71 25.40 12.85
N ALA A 471 10.03 25.09 11.61
CA ALA A 471 10.93 25.88 10.78
C ALA A 471 10.32 26.14 9.41
N ILE A 472 10.66 27.29 8.84
CA ILE A 472 10.34 27.64 7.46
C ILE A 472 11.55 28.28 6.80
N TYR A 473 11.88 27.88 5.59
CA TYR A 473 12.97 28.49 4.83
C TYR A 473 12.73 28.49 3.32
N LYS A 474 13.47 29.35 2.62
CA LYS A 474 13.62 29.41 1.17
C LYS A 474 15.03 29.84 0.82
N LEU A 475 15.79 28.97 0.18
CA LEU A 475 17.05 29.30 -0.48
C LEU A 475 16.74 29.67 -1.93
N SER A 476 16.92 30.93 -2.31
CA SER A 476 16.78 31.41 -3.68
C SER A 476 18.16 31.61 -4.30
N MET A 477 18.37 31.09 -5.50
CA MET A 477 19.65 31.09 -6.20
C MET A 477 19.48 31.65 -7.60
N THR A 478 20.44 32.47 -8.02
CA THR A 478 20.60 32.91 -9.40
C THR A 478 21.75 32.13 -10.00
N LYS A 479 21.52 31.51 -11.15
CA LYS A 479 22.50 30.67 -11.84
C LYS A 479 22.68 31.12 -13.28
N ASN A 480 23.91 31.00 -13.77
CA ASN A 480 24.22 31.12 -15.17
C ASN A 480 24.30 29.72 -15.76
N THR A 481 23.48 29.46 -16.76
CA THR A 481 23.54 28.24 -17.58
C THR A 481 24.14 28.61 -18.93
N CYS A 482 25.32 28.04 -19.24
CA CYS A 482 25.79 27.99 -20.62
C CYS A 482 25.06 26.86 -21.31
N GLU A 483 23.97 27.16 -21.98
CA GLU A 483 23.41 26.23 -22.95
C GLU A 483 24.17 26.42 -24.27
N PRO A 484 24.72 25.35 -24.90
CA PRO A 484 25.35 25.48 -26.19
C PRO A 484 24.32 25.99 -27.19
N ILE A 485 24.65 27.05 -27.93
CA ILE A 485 23.92 27.33 -29.17
C ILE A 485 24.28 26.17 -30.08
N VAL A 486 23.39 25.19 -30.20
CA VAL A 486 23.47 24.21 -31.28
C VAL A 486 23.33 25.05 -32.56
N PRO A 487 24.36 25.18 -33.41
CA PRO A 487 24.18 25.86 -34.68
C PRO A 487 23.09 25.08 -35.40
N THR A 488 21.99 25.75 -35.74
CA THR A 488 20.98 25.15 -36.61
C THR A 488 21.72 24.64 -37.85
N PRO A 489 21.67 23.33 -38.14
CA PRO A 489 22.35 22.81 -39.32
C PRO A 489 21.80 23.54 -40.54
N SER A 490 22.68 24.16 -41.30
CA SER A 490 22.36 24.81 -42.56
C SER A 490 21.99 23.72 -43.56
N CYS A 491 20.69 23.50 -43.77
CA CYS A 491 20.20 22.63 -44.83
C CYS A 491 20.63 23.17 -46.22
N ASP A 492 21.10 22.27 -47.09
CA ASP A 492 21.46 22.61 -48.47
C ASP A 492 20.25 23.15 -49.25
N SER A 493 20.49 23.97 -50.28
CA SER A 493 19.43 24.61 -51.06
C SER A 493 18.43 23.59 -51.62
N GLY A 494 17.21 23.59 -51.09
CA GLY A 494 16.13 22.65 -51.49
C GLY A 494 15.61 21.75 -50.36
N THR A 495 16.11 21.90 -49.13
CA THR A 495 15.63 21.17 -47.95
C THR A 495 15.27 22.13 -46.80
N THR A 496 14.31 21.75 -45.96
CA THR A 496 13.87 22.49 -44.77
C THR A 496 14.11 21.67 -43.50
N TRP A 497 14.55 22.32 -42.42
CA TRP A 497 14.75 21.67 -41.12
C TRP A 497 13.41 21.55 -40.39
N ASP A 498 13.02 20.34 -39.99
CA ASP A 498 11.75 20.07 -39.31
C ASP A 498 11.86 19.94 -37.78
N GLY A 499 13.07 19.92 -37.25
CA GLY A 499 13.36 19.74 -35.82
C GLY A 499 14.23 18.53 -35.52
N GLU A 500 14.29 17.55 -36.43
CA GLU A 500 15.13 16.33 -36.29
C GLU A 500 16.03 16.10 -37.51
N GLU A 501 15.59 16.42 -38.73
CA GLU A 501 16.39 16.26 -39.96
C GLU A 501 16.09 17.31 -41.06
N CYS A 502 16.93 17.36 -42.11
CA CYS A 502 16.67 18.18 -43.30
C CYS A 502 15.81 17.38 -44.29
N VAL A 503 14.56 17.81 -44.51
CA VAL A 503 13.60 17.14 -45.39
C VAL A 503 13.42 17.86 -46.74
N THR A 504 13.20 17.11 -47.82
CA THR A 504 12.82 17.65 -49.14
C THR A 504 11.30 17.69 -49.28
N ASP A 505 10.74 18.80 -49.77
CA ASP A 505 9.30 19.02 -50.01
C ASP A 505 8.66 18.17 -51.15
N GLU A 506 9.25 17.01 -51.52
CA GLU A 506 8.66 16.11 -52.52
C GLU A 506 7.91 14.94 -51.87
N LEU A 507 6.59 14.95 -52.06
CA LEU A 507 5.70 13.81 -51.82
C LEU A 507 6.24 12.56 -52.55
N PRO A 508 6.48 11.43 -51.87
CA PRO A 508 6.91 10.22 -52.55
C PRO A 508 5.73 9.53 -53.26
N PRO A 509 5.97 8.93 -54.45
CA PRO A 509 4.99 8.11 -55.14
C PRO A 509 4.81 6.75 -54.43
N GLU A 510 3.58 6.23 -54.50
CA GLU A 510 3.20 4.89 -54.04
C GLU A 510 4.08 3.80 -54.66
N GLU A 511 4.74 2.97 -53.85
CA GLU A 511 4.97 1.55 -54.16
C GLU A 511 4.98 0.67 -52.89
N GLU A 512 3.93 -0.14 -52.77
CA GLU A 512 3.92 -1.59 -52.52
C GLU A 512 5.02 -2.21 -51.64
N GLY A 513 4.61 -2.60 -50.41
CA GLY A 513 4.91 -3.92 -49.86
C GLY A 513 6.15 -4.06 -48.97
N GLY A 514 5.99 -3.85 -47.65
CA GLY A 514 7.08 -4.14 -46.71
C GLY A 514 6.82 -3.89 -45.22
N SER A 515 5.74 -4.45 -44.67
CA SER A 515 5.55 -4.87 -43.27
C SER A 515 6.38 -4.19 -42.15
N SER A 516 5.83 -3.13 -41.54
CA SER A 516 5.97 -2.86 -40.11
C SER A 516 4.62 -2.36 -39.58
N THR A 517 3.95 -3.17 -38.76
CA THR A 517 2.60 -2.91 -38.26
C THR A 517 2.66 -1.88 -37.13
N TYR A 518 2.56 -0.60 -37.48
CA TYR A 518 2.13 0.41 -36.52
C TYR A 518 0.63 0.24 -36.27
N ASP A 519 0.24 0.15 -35.00
CA ASP A 519 -1.16 0.15 -34.60
C ASP A 519 -1.68 1.60 -34.69
N TYR A 520 -2.42 1.89 -35.74
CA TYR A 520 -3.15 3.15 -35.87
C TYR A 520 -4.51 2.96 -35.21
N TRP A 521 -4.69 3.63 -34.07
CA TRP A 521 -5.95 3.62 -33.31
C TRP A 521 -6.91 4.66 -33.88
N GLY A 522 -8.17 4.27 -34.07
CA GLY A 522 -9.22 5.14 -34.60
C GLY A 522 -10.46 4.34 -34.98
N CYS A 523 -11.58 5.01 -35.26
CA CYS A 523 -12.80 4.29 -35.63
C CYS A 523 -12.60 3.45 -36.91
N THR A 524 -12.74 2.13 -36.79
CA THR A 524 -12.59 1.19 -37.91
C THR A 524 -13.89 0.91 -38.67
N ASN A 525 -15.01 1.50 -38.24
CA ASN A 525 -16.32 1.29 -38.84
C ASN A 525 -16.58 2.29 -39.99
N PRO A 526 -16.65 1.85 -41.27
CA PRO A 526 -16.83 2.73 -42.42
C PRO A 526 -18.19 3.46 -42.47
N ASP A 527 -19.16 3.00 -41.68
CA ASP A 527 -20.48 3.63 -41.57
C ASP A 527 -20.53 4.71 -40.47
N ALA A 528 -19.44 4.91 -39.72
CA ALA A 528 -19.33 5.95 -38.72
C ALA A 528 -18.97 7.31 -39.34
N THR A 529 -19.51 8.39 -38.79
CA THR A 529 -19.21 9.78 -39.18
C THR A 529 -17.76 10.17 -38.91
N ASN A 530 -17.06 9.46 -38.03
CA ASN A 530 -15.65 9.64 -37.71
C ASN A 530 -14.78 8.44 -38.12
N TYR A 531 -15.21 7.66 -39.11
CA TYR A 531 -14.41 6.56 -39.67
C TYR A 531 -13.00 7.03 -40.09
N ASN A 532 -11.99 6.30 -39.63
CA ASN A 532 -10.60 6.49 -40.01
C ASN A 532 -10.12 5.29 -40.83
N SER A 533 -9.91 5.51 -42.14
CA SER A 533 -9.46 4.46 -43.06
C SER A 533 -8.02 3.98 -42.84
N LEU A 534 -7.23 4.69 -42.02
CA LEU A 534 -5.88 4.28 -41.62
C LEU A 534 -5.89 3.49 -40.31
N ALA A 535 -7.01 3.48 -39.57
CA ALA A 535 -7.10 2.75 -38.31
C ALA A 535 -7.15 1.24 -38.55
N ASN A 536 -6.28 0.51 -37.87
CA ASN A 536 -6.26 -0.95 -37.83
C ASN A 536 -6.63 -1.51 -36.44
N LYS A 537 -6.83 -0.64 -35.44
CA LYS A 537 -7.43 -0.95 -34.14
C LYS A 537 -8.50 0.07 -33.78
N ASP A 538 -9.67 -0.44 -33.41
CA ASP A 538 -10.79 0.40 -32.99
C ASP A 538 -10.53 0.97 -31.59
N ASP A 539 -10.59 2.29 -31.46
CA ASP A 539 -10.43 2.99 -30.19
C ASP A 539 -11.75 3.11 -29.40
N GLY A 540 -12.82 2.52 -29.94
CA GLY A 540 -14.13 2.48 -29.31
C GLY A 540 -14.92 3.78 -29.42
N GLN A 541 -14.45 4.73 -30.23
CA GLN A 541 -15.06 6.05 -30.39
C GLN A 541 -15.88 6.21 -31.67
N CYS A 542 -16.23 5.12 -32.37
CA CYS A 542 -17.05 5.20 -33.59
C CYS A 542 -18.41 5.89 -33.36
N GLU A 543 -18.62 7.01 -34.03
CA GLU A 543 -19.88 7.76 -34.03
C GLU A 543 -20.74 7.33 -35.21
N LEU A 544 -21.86 6.65 -34.98
CA LEU A 544 -22.77 6.25 -36.06
C LEU A 544 -23.83 7.34 -36.29
N PRO A 545 -24.09 7.77 -37.54
CA PRO A 545 -25.13 8.75 -37.85
C PRO A 545 -26.52 8.15 -37.55
N GLY A 546 -27.27 8.84 -36.67
CA GLY A 546 -28.34 8.25 -35.85
C GLY A 546 -29.55 7.61 -36.54
N GLY A 547 -30.19 6.69 -35.81
CA GLY A 547 -31.49 6.10 -36.11
C GLY A 547 -32.22 5.63 -34.84
N THR A 548 -33.47 6.05 -34.70
CA THR A 548 -34.43 5.78 -33.62
C THR A 548 -35.05 4.37 -33.66
N SER A 549 -35.22 3.78 -32.47
CA SER A 549 -36.14 2.72 -31.99
C SER A 549 -36.87 1.75 -32.96
N GLU A 550 -36.78 0.45 -32.70
CA GLU A 550 -37.94 -0.47 -32.53
C GLU A 550 -37.50 -1.83 -31.96
N GLY A 551 -38.36 -2.42 -31.09
CA GLY A 551 -38.06 -3.59 -30.26
C GLY A 551 -38.46 -4.96 -30.83
N GLY A 552 -38.13 -6.02 -30.07
CA GLY A 552 -38.48 -7.41 -30.36
C GLY A 552 -38.17 -8.41 -29.23
N GLU A 553 -39.05 -8.43 -28.22
CA GLU A 553 -39.61 -9.59 -27.46
C GLU A 553 -38.74 -10.71 -26.82
N THR A 554 -38.52 -10.59 -25.49
CA THR A 554 -38.82 -11.49 -24.30
C THR A 554 -38.46 -13.00 -24.25
N PRO A 555 -38.43 -13.69 -23.05
CA PRO A 555 -38.79 -13.28 -21.66
C PRO A 555 -37.72 -13.58 -20.56
N ALA A 556 -37.53 -12.71 -19.57
CA ALA A 556 -38.20 -12.61 -18.26
C ALA A 556 -37.65 -13.52 -17.14
N GLY A 557 -36.98 -12.88 -16.17
CA GLY A 557 -36.73 -13.35 -14.81
C GLY A 557 -36.70 -12.13 -13.89
N GLU A 558 -37.87 -11.82 -13.32
CA GLU A 558 -38.18 -10.63 -12.53
C GLU A 558 -37.61 -10.68 -11.10
N VAL A 559 -37.35 -9.47 -10.61
CA VAL A 559 -36.66 -8.94 -9.41
C VAL A 559 -37.20 -9.35 -8.02
N LEU A 560 -36.38 -9.08 -6.99
CA LEU A 560 -36.63 -8.27 -5.76
C LEU A 560 -35.39 -8.46 -4.84
N GLY A 561 -34.62 -7.49 -4.34
CA GLY A 561 -34.70 -6.04 -4.21
C GLY A 561 -34.16 -5.66 -2.81
N ALA A 562 -33.13 -4.81 -2.71
CA ALA A 562 -32.94 -3.91 -1.56
C ALA A 562 -31.91 -2.82 -1.90
N SER A 563 -32.40 -1.59 -1.76
CA SER A 563 -31.79 -0.30 -2.06
C SER A 563 -30.77 0.15 -1.02
N THR A 564 -29.68 0.77 -1.48
CA THR A 564 -29.07 1.92 -0.80
C THR A 564 -28.55 2.92 -1.85
N VAL A 565 -29.39 3.92 -2.12
CA VAL A 565 -29.11 5.31 -2.54
C VAL A 565 -27.82 5.55 -3.34
N GLU A 566 -27.97 5.76 -4.65
CA GLU A 566 -26.99 6.49 -5.47
C GLU A 566 -26.87 7.95 -4.97
N PRO A 567 -25.66 8.50 -4.81
CA PRO A 567 -25.49 9.94 -4.81
C PRO A 567 -25.49 10.44 -6.27
N GLU A 568 -26.24 11.51 -6.50
CA GLU A 568 -26.36 12.21 -7.79
C GLU A 568 -25.01 12.37 -8.50
N GLU A 569 -24.88 11.78 -9.69
CA GLU A 569 -23.83 12.11 -10.64
C GLU A 569 -24.15 13.47 -11.27
N LEU A 570 -23.30 14.46 -10.95
CA LEU A 570 -23.15 15.65 -11.78
C LEU A 570 -22.49 15.22 -13.10
N PRO A 571 -23.00 15.65 -14.27
CA PRO A 571 -22.38 15.31 -15.55
C PRO A 571 -21.06 16.09 -15.66
N LEU A 572 -19.94 15.38 -15.65
CA LEU A 572 -18.60 15.96 -15.84
C LEU A 572 -18.32 16.24 -17.34
N PRO A 573 -17.49 17.25 -17.66
CA PRO A 573 -17.27 17.70 -19.05
C PRO A 573 -16.47 16.69 -19.89
N GLU A 574 -16.69 16.69 -21.21
CA GLU A 574 -15.95 15.86 -22.18
C GLU A 574 -14.43 16.07 -22.09
N GLY A 575 -13.70 14.97 -21.91
CA GLY A 575 -12.23 14.92 -21.97
C GLY A 575 -11.53 14.49 -20.67
N CYS A 576 -12.23 14.43 -19.53
CA CYS A 576 -11.64 13.94 -18.28
C CYS A 576 -12.58 12.99 -17.52
N LEU A 577 -12.11 11.77 -17.29
CA LEU A 577 -12.77 10.78 -16.44
C LEU A 577 -12.00 10.63 -15.11
N ALA A 578 -12.69 10.23 -14.05
CA ALA A 578 -12.08 9.96 -12.77
C ALA A 578 -11.04 8.82 -12.89
N TYR A 579 -9.79 9.10 -12.51
CA TYR A 579 -8.67 8.17 -12.63
C TYR A 579 -8.84 6.95 -11.68
N LEU A 580 -9.24 7.20 -10.43
CA LEU A 580 -9.61 6.21 -9.42
C LEU A 580 -11.11 6.32 -9.11
N THR A 581 -11.81 5.20 -9.08
CA THR A 581 -13.30 5.16 -9.02
C THR A 581 -13.83 4.46 -7.78
N THR A 582 -13.05 3.60 -7.15
CA THR A 582 -13.45 2.72 -6.05
C THR A 582 -12.83 3.14 -4.72
N PHE A 583 -13.39 2.61 -3.64
CA PHE A 583 -12.79 2.67 -2.31
C PHE A 583 -11.74 1.56 -2.19
N MET A 584 -10.56 1.88 -1.69
CA MET A 584 -9.49 0.89 -1.53
C MET A 584 -8.86 0.93 -0.14
N LYS A 585 -8.66 -0.24 0.46
CA LYS A 585 -7.84 -0.40 1.67
C LYS A 585 -7.17 -1.76 1.73
N LYS A 586 -6.05 -1.83 2.46
CA LYS A 586 -5.37 -3.11 2.74
C LYS A 586 -6.32 -4.10 3.41
N GLY A 587 -6.41 -5.31 2.85
CA GLY A 587 -7.24 -6.40 3.36
C GLY A 587 -8.73 -6.30 3.00
N ALA A 588 -9.15 -5.29 2.23
CA ALA A 588 -10.45 -5.29 1.56
C ALA A 588 -10.35 -6.01 0.20
N SER A 589 -11.51 -6.42 -0.34
CA SER A 589 -11.63 -6.89 -1.71
C SER A 589 -11.65 -5.68 -2.65
N ASN A 590 -10.46 -5.16 -2.95
CA ASN A 590 -10.31 -3.99 -3.82
C ASN A 590 -10.45 -4.39 -5.30
N ASP A 591 -10.87 -3.45 -6.14
CA ASP A 591 -10.79 -3.58 -7.58
C ASP A 591 -9.32 -3.56 -8.03
N ALA A 592 -8.88 -4.57 -8.77
CA ALA A 592 -7.47 -4.75 -9.10
C ALA A 592 -6.95 -3.68 -10.09
N ASP A 593 -7.80 -3.21 -11.00
CA ASP A 593 -7.41 -2.22 -12.02
C ASP A 593 -7.26 -0.83 -11.38
N ASP A 594 -8.13 -0.49 -10.44
CA ASP A 594 -8.02 0.73 -9.66
C ASP A 594 -6.81 0.70 -8.71
N VAL A 595 -6.46 -0.46 -8.15
CA VAL A 595 -5.23 -0.60 -7.34
C VAL A 595 -3.98 -0.49 -8.22
N ALA A 596 -3.98 -1.04 -9.42
CA ALA A 596 -2.88 -0.90 -10.36
C ALA A 596 -2.69 0.57 -10.74
N ARG A 597 -3.78 1.29 -11.07
CA ARG A 597 -3.77 2.74 -11.30
C ARG A 597 -3.26 3.52 -10.09
N LEU A 598 -3.67 3.15 -8.87
CA LEU A 598 -3.14 3.75 -7.64
C LEU A 598 -1.63 3.54 -7.50
N GLN A 599 -1.13 2.32 -7.74
CA GLN A 599 0.31 2.01 -7.64
C GLN A 599 1.10 2.80 -8.68
N THR A 600 0.61 2.89 -9.92
CA THR A 600 1.19 3.73 -10.98
C THR A 600 1.21 5.20 -10.58
N PHE A 601 0.09 5.73 -10.06
CA PHE A 601 0.01 7.11 -9.57
C PHE A 601 1.08 7.40 -8.51
N LEU A 602 1.24 6.50 -7.53
CA LEU A 602 2.20 6.68 -6.45
C LEU A 602 3.64 6.58 -6.95
N ASN A 603 3.92 5.73 -7.94
CA ASN A 603 5.24 5.68 -8.57
C ASN A 603 5.58 6.98 -9.29
N GLU A 604 4.66 7.51 -10.08
CA GLU A 604 4.88 8.72 -10.89
C GLU A 604 4.95 9.99 -10.04
N ASN A 605 4.11 10.11 -9.00
CA ASN A 605 3.96 11.35 -8.24
C ASN A 605 4.74 11.35 -6.91
N MET A 606 5.22 10.19 -6.47
CA MET A 606 5.95 10.05 -5.20
C MET A 606 7.22 9.21 -5.31
N ASN A 607 7.61 8.81 -6.53
CA ASN A 607 8.79 7.97 -6.78
C ASN A 607 8.79 6.67 -5.95
N ALA A 608 7.60 6.07 -5.76
CA ALA A 608 7.37 5.04 -4.75
C ALA A 608 8.02 3.67 -5.02
N ASN A 609 8.51 3.44 -6.24
CA ASN A 609 9.09 2.18 -6.72
C ASN A 609 8.27 0.91 -6.34
N LEU A 610 6.95 1.02 -6.44
CA LEU A 610 5.98 -0.05 -6.17
C LEU A 610 5.84 -0.98 -7.38
N PRO A 611 5.80 -2.30 -7.19
CA PRO A 611 5.31 -3.22 -8.20
C PRO A 611 3.83 -2.95 -8.55
N VAL A 612 3.54 -2.64 -9.81
CA VAL A 612 2.17 -2.42 -10.32
C VAL A 612 1.51 -3.78 -10.54
N THR A 613 0.79 -4.24 -9.52
CA THR A 613 0.28 -5.63 -9.39
C THR A 613 -1.23 -5.70 -9.24
N GLY A 614 -1.91 -4.58 -9.00
CA GLY A 614 -3.33 -4.57 -8.63
C GLY A 614 -3.61 -5.09 -7.22
N PHE A 615 -2.57 -5.42 -6.44
CA PHE A 615 -2.71 -5.90 -5.07
C PHE A 615 -2.40 -4.81 -4.03
N PHE A 616 -3.38 -4.44 -3.21
CA PHE A 616 -3.22 -3.41 -2.17
C PHE A 616 -2.55 -4.02 -0.92
N GLY A 617 -1.22 -4.16 -0.98
CA GLY A 617 -0.39 -4.73 0.07
C GLY A 617 0.07 -3.75 1.15
N SER A 618 1.02 -4.19 1.99
CA SER A 618 1.66 -3.33 3.00
C SER A 618 2.36 -2.14 2.35
N MET A 619 3.09 -2.36 1.25
CA MET A 619 3.84 -1.31 0.57
C MET A 619 2.90 -0.25 0.00
N THR A 620 1.84 -0.65 -0.72
CA THR A 620 0.82 0.28 -1.22
C THR A 620 0.15 1.03 -0.08
N LYS A 621 -0.18 0.37 1.04
CA LYS A 621 -0.72 1.06 2.23
C LYS A 621 0.25 2.11 2.78
N THR A 622 1.53 1.79 2.88
CA THR A 622 2.56 2.71 3.37
C THR A 622 2.67 3.93 2.46
N TRP A 623 2.65 3.75 1.15
CA TRP A 623 2.73 4.88 0.22
C TRP A 623 1.44 5.71 0.16
N VAL A 624 0.26 5.09 0.32
CA VAL A 624 -0.99 5.85 0.50
C VAL A 624 -0.98 6.68 1.78
N LYS A 625 -0.41 6.13 2.87
CA LYS A 625 -0.18 6.88 4.11
C LYS A 625 0.70 8.10 3.86
N SER A 626 1.85 7.90 3.19
CA SER A 626 2.74 8.99 2.80
C SER A 626 2.03 10.04 1.93
N PHE A 627 1.22 9.62 0.96
CA PHE A 627 0.43 10.53 0.13
C PHE A 627 -0.54 11.37 0.95
N GLN A 628 -1.25 10.76 1.89
CA GLN A 628 -2.23 11.47 2.72
C GLN A 628 -1.57 12.46 3.67
N VAL A 629 -0.36 12.16 4.14
CA VAL A 629 0.42 13.09 4.96
C VAL A 629 0.93 14.24 4.08
N LEU A 630 1.42 13.95 2.86
CA LEU A 630 1.85 14.96 1.89
C LEU A 630 0.72 15.91 1.48
N HIS A 631 -0.50 15.39 1.32
CA HIS A 631 -1.69 16.14 0.92
C HIS A 631 -2.71 16.23 2.05
N TYR A 632 -2.23 16.57 3.25
CA TYR A 632 -3.03 16.54 4.47
C TYR A 632 -4.26 17.45 4.41
N ALA A 633 -4.10 18.66 3.84
CA ALA A 633 -5.18 19.64 3.73
C ALA A 633 -6.33 19.16 2.83
N GLU A 634 -6.03 18.40 1.79
CA GLU A 634 -7.01 17.89 0.83
C GLU A 634 -7.55 16.51 1.24
N THR A 635 -6.80 15.75 2.04
CA THR A 635 -7.11 14.34 2.33
C THR A 635 -7.55 14.08 3.76
N ILE A 636 -6.90 14.65 4.78
CA ILE A 636 -7.17 14.35 6.20
C ILE A 636 -7.90 15.49 6.89
N GLN A 637 -7.48 16.75 6.71
CA GLN A 637 -8.09 17.92 7.34
C GLN A 637 -9.62 17.99 7.18
N PRO A 638 -10.21 17.68 6.01
CA PRO A 638 -11.66 17.76 5.84
C PRO A 638 -12.44 16.80 6.78
N TRP A 639 -11.84 15.66 7.16
CA TRP A 639 -12.44 14.73 8.11
C TRP A 639 -12.44 15.27 9.53
N ILE A 640 -11.37 15.97 9.92
CA ILE A 640 -11.26 16.63 11.24
C ILE A 640 -12.29 17.75 11.34
N ASP A 641 -12.40 18.58 10.30
CA ASP A 641 -13.36 19.68 10.23
C ASP A 641 -14.82 19.16 10.29
N ALA A 642 -15.06 17.94 9.80
CA ALA A 642 -16.35 17.27 9.88
C ALA A 642 -16.63 16.57 11.22
N GLY A 643 -15.71 16.67 12.20
CA GLY A 643 -15.90 16.18 13.57
C GLY A 643 -15.40 14.76 13.83
N HIS A 644 -14.58 14.19 12.95
CA HIS A 644 -14.02 12.85 13.14
C HIS A 644 -12.72 12.86 13.94
N ASP A 645 -12.55 11.88 14.83
CA ASP A 645 -11.31 11.69 15.59
C ASP A 645 -10.26 10.98 14.72
N MET A 646 -9.33 11.77 14.20
CA MET A 646 -8.20 11.32 13.36
C MET A 646 -6.89 11.14 14.15
N SER A 647 -6.96 11.11 15.49
CA SER A 647 -5.77 10.99 16.34
C SER A 647 -4.98 9.69 16.13
N GLY A 648 -5.62 8.63 15.61
CA GLY A 648 -5.00 7.36 15.22
C GLY A 648 -4.42 7.31 13.80
N THR A 649 -4.54 8.39 13.02
CA THR A 649 -4.12 8.47 11.60
C THR A 649 -3.09 9.57 11.35
N LYS A 650 -2.29 9.96 12.36
CA LYS A 650 -1.23 10.98 12.23
C LYS A 650 -0.22 10.64 11.12
N ASP A 651 -0.04 9.36 10.81
CA ASP A 651 0.79 8.87 9.70
C ASP A 651 -0.07 8.50 8.47
N GLY A 652 -1.19 9.19 8.24
CA GLY A 652 -2.21 8.83 7.25
C GLY A 652 -3.02 7.57 7.63
N SER A 653 -4.21 7.41 7.05
CA SER A 653 -5.06 6.22 7.27
C SER A 653 -4.58 5.00 6.46
N GLY A 654 -3.93 5.23 5.32
CA GLY A 654 -3.57 4.20 4.35
C GLY A 654 -4.77 3.63 3.60
N VAL A 655 -5.85 4.41 3.55
CA VAL A 655 -7.13 4.08 2.92
C VAL A 655 -7.40 5.09 1.82
N VAL A 656 -7.58 4.63 0.58
CA VAL A 656 -8.01 5.51 -0.52
C VAL A 656 -9.53 5.58 -0.49
N TYR A 657 -10.05 6.62 0.14
CA TYR A 657 -11.48 6.93 0.21
C TYR A 657 -11.75 8.37 -0.24
N LYS A 658 -13.02 8.79 -0.23
CA LYS A 658 -13.58 10.10 -0.58
C LYS A 658 -12.56 11.22 -0.84
N THR A 659 -11.90 11.73 0.19
CA THR A 659 -10.97 12.87 0.10
C THR A 659 -9.64 12.51 -0.56
N THR A 660 -9.02 11.38 -0.21
CA THR A 660 -7.80 10.86 -0.86
C THR A 660 -8.01 10.57 -2.35
N ARG A 661 -9.13 9.92 -2.69
CA ARG A 661 -9.52 9.63 -4.06
C ARG A 661 -9.77 10.92 -4.85
N ARG A 662 -10.48 11.88 -4.24
CA ARG A 662 -10.71 13.20 -4.84
C ARG A 662 -9.39 13.91 -5.13
N ALA A 663 -8.46 13.95 -4.17
CA ALA A 663 -7.16 14.60 -4.34
C ALA A 663 -6.36 13.98 -5.50
N MET A 664 -6.26 12.64 -5.56
CA MET A 664 -5.57 11.93 -6.64
C MET A 664 -6.22 12.17 -8.02
N ASN A 665 -7.56 12.18 -8.08
CA ASN A 665 -8.28 12.45 -9.33
C ASN A 665 -8.05 13.88 -9.82
N LEU A 666 -8.10 14.88 -8.93
CA LEU A 666 -7.82 16.27 -9.28
C LEU A 666 -6.37 16.51 -9.73
N MET A 667 -5.42 15.72 -9.22
CA MET A 667 -4.03 15.76 -9.69
C MET A 667 -3.87 15.14 -11.08
N LYS A 668 -4.61 14.07 -11.38
CA LYS A 668 -4.60 13.44 -12.70
C LYS A 668 -5.34 14.23 -13.76
N CYS A 669 -6.41 14.91 -13.36
CA CYS A 669 -7.06 15.89 -14.20
C CYS A 669 -7.66 17.02 -13.36
N SER A 670 -7.05 18.19 -13.44
CA SER A 670 -7.47 19.38 -12.69
C SER A 670 -8.78 20.00 -13.20
N SER A 671 -9.23 19.65 -14.41
CA SER A 671 -10.53 20.05 -14.95
C SER A 671 -11.69 19.17 -14.48
N LEU A 672 -11.42 18.08 -13.75
CA LEU A 672 -12.46 17.33 -13.03
C LEU A 672 -13.05 18.25 -11.95
N ASP A 673 -14.25 18.80 -12.16
CA ASP A 673 -14.93 19.65 -11.17
C ASP A 673 -15.56 18.80 -10.05
N ILE A 674 -14.73 18.04 -9.31
CA ILE A 674 -15.19 17.16 -8.24
C ILE A 674 -15.34 17.99 -6.95
N PRO A 675 -16.57 18.19 -6.43
CA PRO A 675 -16.78 18.95 -5.21
C PRO A 675 -16.23 18.22 -3.98
N MET A 676 -15.98 18.96 -2.90
CA MET A 676 -15.60 18.33 -1.62
C MET A 676 -16.76 17.43 -1.14
N PRO A 677 -16.51 16.15 -0.84
CA PRO A 677 -17.58 15.23 -0.41
C PRO A 677 -18.14 15.63 0.95
N ASN A 678 -19.41 15.29 1.21
CA ASN A 678 -19.98 15.43 2.55
C ASN A 678 -19.42 14.33 3.48
N LEU A 679 -18.83 14.77 4.59
CA LEU A 679 -18.14 13.92 5.56
C LEU A 679 -18.87 13.85 6.91
N VAL A 680 -19.84 14.73 7.18
CA VAL A 680 -20.53 14.78 8.48
C VAL A 680 -21.37 13.51 8.67
N GLY A 681 -21.11 12.77 9.74
CA GLY A 681 -21.81 11.52 10.07
C GLY A 681 -21.36 10.28 9.29
N ASP A 682 -20.31 10.38 8.47
CA ASP A 682 -19.73 9.23 7.77
C ASP A 682 -18.87 8.38 8.71
N THR A 683 -19.15 7.09 8.85
CA THR A 683 -18.39 6.18 9.72
C THR A 683 -17.26 5.43 8.99
N GLY A 684 -17.00 5.79 7.72
CA GLY A 684 -16.23 5.02 6.74
C GLY A 684 -14.72 5.23 6.70
N LEU A 685 -14.05 5.43 7.83
CA LEU A 685 -12.58 5.36 7.95
C LEU A 685 -12.13 4.25 8.90
#